data_AF-A0A1D2RBN0-F1
#
_entry.id   AF-A0A1D2RBN0-F1
#
_cell.length_a   1.000
_cell.length_b   1.000
_cell.length_c   1.000
_cell.angle_alpha   90.00
_cell.angle_beta   90.00
_cell.angle_gamma   90.00
#
_symmetry.space_group_name_H-M   'P 1'
#
loop_
_entity.id
_entity.type
_entity.pdbx_description
1 polymer ?
#
loop_
_entity_poly.entity_id
_entity_poly.type
_entity_poly.pdbx_seq_one_letter_code
_entity_poly.pdbx_strand_id
1 'polypeptide(L)'
;MENSDALRVLVVSSSPLVGTKPLDLEEERKRLREAFGKTKGNIEVHYLPHATVKSIQEALLDDYDVFHFVGLSTEKGELVLEQEDGNDYCLPGDDLAGMLKDSGIKLAVLIACYSYSDAVSEKLEGKIPSIIGVRKDKPLPVVAGSAFTSMFYTALAKGKSVNRSFEDGKTAIDLMKGLKKYSLSKLFVLTQKEDNTLITGGSVGNYTEIEPVKTPCNLPKADRFLGRIGEMVAINKNLKGKDNHIINLHGVAGIGKTALALEAARWQKERGYFKGGVFWHSVELNPTLSGLLESISNAFEMESTLTEKEVLGYLNKNDCLLVIDNFQTVLDLDDNGNEQAEKVIQFLQNIIDSTHVLITSRRNHIGLRNERDIYLGELPIEIAKKLFIEIVGERGWKPGKEVPDYRTNNDITNICELLGCVPLAIVLSAPLLHTERISVGELYERLKKEGEMHNLLDEDKRAVPRLKDYKASLLLSYSTLKDDAKYAFAVMSIFSGWTGEEAVKDIIPNITEIFEKGMHDLERKNLIRCIGEGKSRRWQHLPIIKSFAFEKLKEYDIDIETLKLNHANYYLKIAEKYEQGKEHLWKFLDPEWDNITSAADFISDKFNENFNNFKNLNESQIKENKIVNLTGEYALALKHVAYFRHLGKQGERWLKTGLEAFNLKGDEKRKSLMCNQIGLIHDAQGDYPEAIKWYNKSMETSEKISDTAGIGAIYNNIASIHYAQGNYPEALKWYNKSLEIKEKIGDTAGLATTYNNIGLIHDAQGNYPEALKWYNKSLEIKEKIGDIAGFAATYNNIAAIHYAQGNYSLALKWYNKSREIMEKIGNTAGLAATYNNIGEVHRVQGNYPDALKWFNKSGEISEKIGNTAGLAATYNNIAAIHYAQGDYPEALKWYNKSWEITEKIGDTAGLAATYNNIGEVHRVQGNYPEALRWYKKSAEIKEKIEDSITLSDTYIDIGNIHYAQGNYSDAEKYYYKGFRISKDIGIKLKQAEIGYVLGKILLKRKNTYDALEVLKEVKEAFKEIHNKKGLADTCLELGNIYQMLNDYEMSRWLYKDALRFYKDLGDLSGEAVTETNLGRLEIRTNLFSDAEKHLKDAYKYFVNANDYKKQDAIHQLLQITQQISKG
;
A
#
# COMPACT_ATOMS: atom_id res chain seq x y z
N MET A 1 -14.22 8.82 28.23
CA MET A 1 -13.27 7.78 28.67
C MET A 1 -14.10 6.59 29.08
N GLU A 2 -14.50 5.78 28.10
CA GLU A 2 -15.04 4.44 28.33
C GLU A 2 -13.87 3.48 28.12
N ASN A 3 -13.53 2.71 29.16
CA ASN A 3 -12.48 1.70 29.09
C ASN A 3 -12.85 0.66 28.03
N SER A 4 -11.89 0.36 27.16
CA SER A 4 -11.97 -0.68 26.14
C SER A 4 -12.14 -2.06 26.77
N ASP A 5 -13.24 -2.76 26.48
CA ASP A 5 -13.51 -4.17 26.85
C ASP A 5 -12.60 -5.18 26.08
N ALA A 6 -11.36 -4.82 25.75
CA ALA A 6 -10.41 -5.70 25.04
C ALA A 6 -9.46 -6.41 26.01
N LEU A 7 -9.29 -7.72 25.85
CA LEU A 7 -8.27 -8.49 26.57
C LEU A 7 -6.90 -8.17 25.98
N ARG A 8 -6.04 -7.49 26.74
CA ARG A 8 -4.70 -7.10 26.29
C ARG A 8 -3.66 -8.12 26.74
N VAL A 9 -2.96 -8.73 25.79
CA VAL A 9 -1.97 -9.79 26.01
C VAL A 9 -0.59 -9.28 25.60
N LEU A 10 0.34 -9.21 26.55
CA LEU A 10 1.75 -8.93 26.29
C LEU A 10 2.50 -10.26 26.11
N VAL A 11 2.98 -10.54 24.90
CA VAL A 11 3.79 -11.71 24.56
C VAL A 11 5.25 -11.30 24.56
N VAL A 12 5.97 -11.70 25.62
CA VAL A 12 7.39 -11.45 25.80
C VAL A 12 8.16 -12.66 25.30
N SER A 13 9.08 -12.45 24.37
CA SER A 13 9.98 -13.52 23.92
C SER A 13 11.45 -13.16 24.05
N SER A 14 12.27 -14.17 24.35
CA SER A 14 13.71 -14.01 24.45
C SER A 14 14.44 -15.26 23.96
N SER A 15 15.48 -15.03 23.15
CA SER A 15 16.32 -16.09 22.57
C SER A 15 17.76 -15.61 22.51
N PRO A 16 18.48 -15.60 23.65
CA PRO A 16 19.81 -15.00 23.73
C PRO A 16 20.89 -15.85 23.03
N LEU A 17 22.07 -15.26 22.86
CA LEU A 17 22.99 -15.50 21.75
C LEU A 17 23.79 -16.82 21.76
N VAL A 18 23.86 -17.60 22.85
CA VAL A 18 24.88 -18.67 22.96
C VAL A 18 24.32 -20.07 23.21
N GLY A 19 24.44 -20.95 22.21
CA GLY A 19 24.37 -22.40 22.39
C GLY A 19 22.97 -23.05 22.30
N THR A 20 21.92 -22.27 22.09
CA THR A 20 20.53 -22.76 22.03
C THR A 20 19.92 -22.63 20.63
N LYS A 21 18.96 -23.51 20.30
CA LYS A 21 18.19 -23.40 19.06
C LYS A 21 17.38 -22.09 19.11
N PRO A 22 17.39 -21.27 18.05
CA PRO A 22 16.59 -20.05 18.00
C PRO A 22 15.10 -20.39 18.13
N LEU A 23 14.38 -19.53 18.83
CA LEU A 23 12.93 -19.61 18.96
C LEU A 23 12.27 -19.24 17.63
N ASP A 24 11.39 -20.12 17.13
CA ASP A 24 10.59 -19.85 15.94
C ASP A 24 9.39 -18.97 16.32
N LEU A 25 9.65 -17.65 16.37
CA LEU A 25 8.67 -16.66 16.81
C LEU A 25 7.50 -16.51 15.84
N GLU A 26 7.72 -16.71 14.54
CA GLU A 26 6.66 -16.64 13.53
C GLU A 26 5.69 -17.80 13.65
N GLU A 27 6.19 -19.02 13.91
CA GLU A 27 5.32 -20.15 14.17
C GLU A 27 4.54 -19.97 15.48
N GLU A 28 5.12 -19.35 16.52
CA GLU A 28 4.39 -19.03 17.75
C GLU A 28 3.31 -17.95 17.54
N ARG A 29 3.62 -16.90 16.78
CA ARG A 29 2.65 -15.88 16.35
C ARG A 29 1.48 -16.50 15.59
N LYS A 30 1.78 -17.36 14.62
CA LYS A 30 0.76 -18.08 13.83
C LYS A 30 -0.16 -18.89 14.73
N ARG A 31 0.37 -19.58 15.75
CA ARG A 31 -0.43 -20.36 16.70
C ARG A 31 -1.36 -19.48 17.53
N LEU A 32 -0.87 -18.36 18.05
CA LEU A 32 -1.71 -17.42 18.81
C LEU A 32 -2.80 -16.82 17.91
N ARG A 33 -2.47 -16.44 16.68
CA ARG A 33 -3.43 -15.99 15.67
C ARG A 33 -4.51 -17.03 15.38
N GLU A 34 -4.12 -18.30 15.21
CA GLU A 34 -5.07 -19.41 15.01
C GLU A 34 -5.96 -19.64 16.25
N ALA A 35 -5.38 -19.54 17.45
CA ALA A 35 -6.10 -19.71 18.70
C ALA A 35 -7.15 -18.58 18.93
N PHE A 36 -6.79 -17.34 18.57
CA PHE A 36 -7.65 -16.17 18.72
C PHE A 36 -8.58 -15.89 17.51
N GLY A 37 -8.36 -16.52 16.36
CA GLY A 37 -9.06 -16.25 15.09
C GLY A 37 -10.57 -16.52 15.04
N LYS A 38 -11.18 -17.00 16.13
CA LYS A 38 -12.65 -17.12 16.31
C LYS A 38 -13.07 -16.68 17.71
N THR A 39 -12.48 -15.59 18.20
CA THR A 39 -12.75 -15.03 19.52
C THR A 39 -14.20 -14.54 19.67
N LYS A 40 -14.73 -14.64 20.89
CA LYS A 40 -16.04 -14.09 21.27
C LYS A 40 -15.95 -12.67 21.88
N GLY A 41 -14.76 -12.09 21.98
CA GLY A 41 -14.54 -10.72 22.46
C GLY A 41 -13.31 -10.09 21.81
N ASN A 42 -13.05 -8.81 22.10
CA ASN A 42 -11.89 -8.11 21.54
C ASN A 42 -10.60 -8.57 22.25
N ILE A 43 -9.57 -8.92 21.47
CA ILE A 43 -8.27 -9.35 21.99
C ILE A 43 -7.19 -8.58 21.25
N GLU A 44 -6.30 -7.94 22.01
CA GLU A 44 -5.13 -7.24 21.50
C GLU A 44 -3.88 -7.97 21.97
N VAL A 45 -3.01 -8.36 21.04
CA VAL A 45 -1.76 -9.03 21.35
C VAL A 45 -0.59 -8.16 20.96
N HIS A 46 0.18 -7.75 21.97
CA HIS A 46 1.39 -6.96 21.80
C HIS A 46 2.60 -7.89 21.91
N TYR A 47 3.48 -7.86 20.92
CA TYR A 47 4.69 -8.68 20.92
C TYR A 47 5.89 -7.85 21.35
N LEU A 48 6.64 -8.37 22.32
CA LEU A 48 7.92 -7.86 22.75
C LEU A 48 9.02 -8.91 22.48
N PRO A 49 9.51 -9.01 21.23
CA PRO A 49 10.60 -9.90 20.89
C PRO A 49 11.92 -9.42 21.47
N HIS A 50 12.86 -10.35 21.68
CA HIS A 50 14.21 -10.04 22.14
C HIS A 50 14.25 -9.24 23.44
N ALA A 51 13.39 -9.61 24.38
CA ALA A 51 13.11 -8.83 25.56
C ALA A 51 14.34 -8.65 26.45
N THR A 52 14.62 -7.40 26.79
CA THR A 52 15.55 -6.99 27.84
C THR A 52 14.77 -6.64 29.10
N VAL A 53 15.44 -6.56 30.26
CA VAL A 53 14.80 -6.11 31.51
C VAL A 53 14.16 -4.74 31.32
N LYS A 54 14.89 -3.81 30.69
CA LYS A 54 14.45 -2.45 30.43
C LYS A 54 13.23 -2.41 29.51
N SER A 55 13.23 -3.18 28.42
CA SER A 55 12.11 -3.17 27.48
C SER A 55 10.84 -3.77 28.08
N ILE A 56 10.95 -4.75 28.99
CA ILE A 56 9.79 -5.28 29.72
C ILE A 56 9.28 -4.22 30.71
N GLN A 57 10.16 -3.53 31.44
CA GLN A 57 9.75 -2.45 32.35
C GLN A 57 9.02 -1.32 31.62
N GLU A 58 9.52 -0.92 30.45
CA GLU A 58 8.88 0.09 29.60
C GLU A 58 7.52 -0.39 29.08
N ALA A 59 7.42 -1.65 28.62
CA ALA A 59 6.16 -2.21 28.16
C ALA A 59 5.11 -2.28 29.29
N LEU A 60 5.50 -2.66 30.50
CA LEU A 60 4.59 -2.76 31.65
C LEU A 60 4.09 -1.41 32.18
N LEU A 61 4.52 -0.27 31.59
CA LEU A 61 3.89 1.03 31.82
C LEU A 61 2.50 1.13 31.18
N ASP A 62 2.21 0.28 30.19
CA ASP A 62 0.88 0.15 29.60
C ASP A 62 0.04 -0.91 30.35
N ASP A 63 -1.29 -0.72 30.37
CA ASP A 63 -2.22 -1.66 31.03
C ASP A 63 -2.39 -2.96 30.23
N TYR A 64 -1.88 -4.09 30.75
CA TYR A 64 -2.10 -5.43 30.16
C TYR A 64 -2.85 -6.36 31.14
N ASP A 65 -3.64 -7.29 30.60
CA ASP A 65 -4.34 -8.31 31.37
C ASP A 65 -3.55 -9.63 31.47
N VAL A 66 -2.81 -9.97 30.42
CA VAL A 66 -2.10 -11.25 30.31
C VAL A 66 -0.62 -11.02 29.99
N PHE A 67 0.26 -11.64 30.78
CA PHE A 67 1.71 -11.69 30.51
C PHE A 67 2.07 -13.09 30.04
N HIS A 68 2.48 -13.23 28.79
CA HIS A 68 2.88 -14.51 28.21
C HIS A 68 4.37 -14.52 27.91
N PHE A 69 5.13 -15.38 28.58
CA PHE A 69 6.56 -15.51 28.33
C PHE A 69 6.87 -16.75 27.49
N VAL A 70 7.60 -16.55 26.40
CA VAL A 70 8.10 -17.62 25.52
C VAL A 70 9.61 -17.47 25.35
N GLY A 71 10.37 -18.36 25.98
CA GLY A 71 11.82 -18.24 26.02
C GLY A 71 12.53 -19.47 26.56
N LEU A 72 13.69 -19.25 27.16
CA LEU A 72 14.45 -20.23 27.92
C LEU A 72 14.37 -19.91 29.41
N SER A 73 14.57 -20.92 30.25
CA SER A 73 14.79 -20.73 31.69
C SER A 73 15.97 -21.55 32.18
N THR A 74 16.62 -21.10 33.25
CA THR A 74 17.71 -21.83 33.90
C THR A 74 17.17 -22.96 34.79
N GLU A 75 18.00 -23.92 35.18
CA GLU A 75 17.65 -24.98 36.15
C GLU A 75 17.27 -24.43 37.55
N LYS A 76 17.59 -23.17 37.81
CA LYS A 76 17.20 -22.44 39.02
C LYS A 76 15.84 -21.77 38.90
N GLY A 77 15.24 -21.79 37.71
CA GLY A 77 13.98 -21.11 37.41
C GLY A 77 14.16 -19.61 37.23
N GLU A 78 15.27 -19.15 36.65
CA GLU A 78 15.39 -17.76 36.19
C GLU A 78 14.97 -17.71 34.71
N LEU A 79 14.28 -16.63 34.30
CA LEU A 79 13.96 -16.44 32.87
C LEU A 79 15.21 -15.91 32.18
N VAL A 80 15.61 -16.50 31.05
CA VAL A 80 16.77 -15.98 30.30
C VAL A 80 16.27 -14.90 29.34
N LEU A 81 16.71 -13.67 29.58
CA LEU A 81 16.47 -12.47 28.80
C LEU A 81 17.71 -12.08 27.99
N GLU A 82 17.57 -11.06 27.14
CA GLU A 82 18.68 -10.48 26.39
C GLU A 82 19.21 -9.23 27.09
N GLN A 83 20.51 -9.00 26.98
CA GLN A 83 21.16 -7.73 27.29
C GLN A 83 21.15 -6.82 26.05
N GLU A 84 21.43 -5.52 26.22
CA GLU A 84 21.51 -4.57 25.09
C GLU A 84 22.55 -5.00 24.02
N ASP A 85 23.59 -5.74 24.42
CA ASP A 85 24.59 -6.31 23.52
C ASP A 85 24.18 -7.66 22.89
N GLY A 86 23.06 -8.24 23.34
CA GLY A 86 22.50 -9.52 22.92
C GLY A 86 22.93 -10.73 23.75
N ASN A 87 23.79 -10.56 24.75
CA ASN A 87 24.18 -11.64 25.65
C ASN A 87 23.03 -12.07 26.58
N ASP A 88 23.15 -13.26 27.14
CA ASP A 88 22.19 -13.82 28.09
C ASP A 88 22.16 -13.01 29.40
N TYR A 89 20.96 -12.76 29.93
CA TYR A 89 20.72 -12.25 31.28
C TYR A 89 19.72 -13.14 32.00
N CYS A 90 20.11 -13.75 33.10
CA CYS A 90 19.21 -14.58 33.90
C CYS A 90 18.42 -13.67 34.85
N LEU A 91 17.14 -13.42 34.57
CA LEU A 91 16.24 -12.62 35.39
C LEU A 91 15.70 -13.46 36.57
N PRO A 92 16.00 -13.09 37.83
CA PRO A 92 15.44 -13.73 39.01
C PRO A 92 13.92 -13.56 39.12
N GLY A 93 13.25 -14.58 39.67
CA GLY A 93 11.79 -14.55 39.86
C GLY A 93 11.31 -13.45 40.81
N ASP A 94 12.12 -13.04 41.80
CA ASP A 94 11.79 -11.92 42.70
C ASP A 94 11.76 -10.57 41.96
N ASP A 95 12.66 -10.38 40.99
CA ASP A 95 12.72 -9.16 40.18
C ASP A 95 11.55 -9.10 39.19
N LEU A 96 11.24 -10.22 38.52
CA LEU A 96 10.04 -10.32 37.69
C LEU A 96 8.77 -10.08 38.52
N ALA A 97 8.71 -10.61 39.73
CA ALA A 97 7.60 -10.39 40.63
C ALA A 97 7.49 -8.94 41.12
N GLY A 98 8.61 -8.23 41.24
CA GLY A 98 8.64 -6.79 41.46
C GLY A 98 8.06 -6.03 40.26
N MET A 99 8.43 -6.42 39.05
CA MET A 99 7.97 -5.79 37.80
C MET A 99 6.47 -5.97 37.56
N LEU A 100 5.92 -7.15 37.86
CA LEU A 100 4.50 -7.45 37.60
C LEU A 100 3.53 -7.06 38.72
N LYS A 101 4.02 -6.65 39.89
CA LYS A 101 3.19 -6.40 41.09
C LYS A 101 2.15 -5.30 40.88
N ASP A 102 2.53 -4.25 40.15
CA ASP A 102 1.73 -3.03 39.97
C ASP A 102 1.24 -2.85 38.51
N SER A 103 1.40 -3.87 37.65
CA SER A 103 1.21 -3.76 36.20
C SER A 103 -0.18 -4.18 35.68
N GLY A 104 -1.18 -4.31 36.57
CA GLY A 104 -2.56 -4.68 36.20
C GLY A 104 -2.79 -6.13 35.71
N ILE A 105 -1.73 -6.95 35.62
CA ILE A 105 -1.77 -8.30 35.06
C ILE A 105 -2.67 -9.22 35.90
N LYS A 106 -3.63 -9.86 35.22
CA LYS A 106 -4.59 -10.82 35.80
C LYS A 106 -4.13 -12.27 35.63
N LEU A 107 -3.39 -12.56 34.56
CA LEU A 107 -2.90 -13.90 34.23
C LEU A 107 -1.45 -13.86 33.74
N ALA A 108 -0.56 -14.61 34.38
CA ALA A 108 0.80 -14.87 33.88
C ALA A 108 0.92 -16.30 33.32
N VAL A 109 1.40 -16.45 32.08
CA VAL A 109 1.60 -17.73 31.40
C VAL A 109 3.08 -17.91 31.09
N LEU A 110 3.77 -18.73 31.90
CA LEU A 110 5.21 -18.93 31.88
C LEU A 110 5.56 -20.33 31.33
N ILE A 111 5.37 -20.50 30.02
CA ILE A 111 5.54 -21.79 29.31
C ILE A 111 6.66 -21.63 28.28
N ALA A 112 7.90 -21.75 28.75
CA ALA A 112 9.14 -21.71 27.98
C ALA A 112 9.67 -23.11 27.59
N CYS A 113 10.52 -23.22 26.59
CA CYS A 113 11.21 -24.47 26.28
C CYS A 113 12.31 -24.70 27.32
N TYR A 114 12.41 -25.90 27.91
CA TYR A 114 13.22 -26.17 29.11
C TYR A 114 12.77 -25.45 30.41
N SER A 115 11.47 -25.16 30.52
CA SER A 115 10.88 -24.48 31.69
C SER A 115 11.09 -25.21 33.01
N TYR A 116 11.85 -24.60 33.91
CA TYR A 116 11.77 -24.82 35.35
C TYR A 116 11.05 -23.61 35.98
N SER A 117 9.82 -23.31 35.57
CA SER A 117 9.13 -22.05 35.95
C SER A 117 8.37 -22.10 37.28
N ASP A 118 8.35 -23.25 37.97
CA ASP A 118 7.72 -23.40 39.29
C ASP A 118 8.30 -22.43 40.33
N ALA A 119 9.62 -22.24 40.34
CA ALA A 119 10.29 -21.32 41.28
C ALA A 119 9.91 -19.84 41.04
N VAL A 120 9.67 -19.44 39.79
CA VAL A 120 9.15 -18.10 39.46
C VAL A 120 7.68 -18.00 39.87
N SER A 121 6.91 -19.05 39.61
CA SER A 121 5.48 -19.11 39.89
C SER A 121 5.19 -19.02 41.40
N GLU A 122 5.99 -19.67 42.25
CA GLU A 122 5.94 -19.55 43.71
C GLU A 122 6.21 -18.10 44.19
N LYS A 123 7.13 -17.37 43.55
CA LYS A 123 7.43 -15.97 43.92
C LYS A 123 6.39 -14.95 43.45
N LEU A 124 5.61 -15.32 42.43
CA LEU A 124 4.47 -14.56 41.92
C LEU A 124 3.17 -14.90 42.68
N GLU A 125 3.14 -16.03 43.39
CA GLU A 125 1.98 -16.45 44.18
C GLU A 125 1.59 -15.36 45.20
N GLY A 126 0.29 -15.07 45.28
CA GLY A 126 -0.20 -14.00 46.12
C GLY A 126 -0.11 -12.59 45.51
N LYS A 127 0.69 -12.38 44.45
CA LYS A 127 0.86 -11.07 43.77
C LYS A 127 0.04 -10.95 42.49
N ILE A 128 -0.08 -12.02 41.70
CA ILE A 128 -0.92 -12.08 40.49
C ILE A 128 -2.13 -13.00 40.74
N PRO A 129 -3.34 -12.71 40.22
CA PRO A 129 -4.54 -13.53 40.45
C PRO A 129 -4.43 -14.99 39.97
N SER A 130 -3.86 -15.20 38.77
CA SER A 130 -3.67 -16.53 38.17
C SER A 130 -2.31 -16.68 37.50
N ILE A 131 -1.63 -17.79 37.74
CA ILE A 131 -0.29 -18.08 37.19
C ILE A 131 -0.28 -19.51 36.65
N ILE A 132 0.17 -19.66 35.41
CA ILE A 132 0.42 -20.96 34.76
C ILE A 132 1.93 -21.15 34.60
N GLY A 133 2.45 -22.23 35.17
CA GLY A 133 3.86 -22.59 35.12
C GLY A 133 4.08 -24.08 34.85
N VAL A 134 5.35 -24.49 34.85
CA VAL A 134 5.81 -25.85 34.59
C VAL A 134 6.72 -26.32 35.73
N ARG A 135 6.42 -27.51 36.28
CA ARG A 135 7.14 -28.13 37.40
C ARG A 135 8.59 -28.39 37.08
N LYS A 136 9.41 -28.33 38.13
CA LYS A 136 10.87 -28.47 38.06
C LYS A 136 11.37 -29.88 37.67
N ASP A 137 10.48 -30.84 37.47
CA ASP A 137 10.87 -32.26 37.47
C ASP A 137 11.50 -32.74 36.16
N LYS A 138 11.09 -32.18 35.01
CA LYS A 138 11.56 -32.58 33.66
C LYS A 138 11.45 -31.43 32.65
N PRO A 139 12.38 -31.33 31.68
CA PRO A 139 12.28 -30.35 30.61
C PRO A 139 11.02 -30.59 29.75
N LEU A 140 10.28 -29.51 29.50
CA LEU A 140 9.10 -29.54 28.62
C LEU A 140 9.51 -29.53 27.14
N PRO A 141 9.13 -30.55 26.35
CA PRO A 141 9.34 -30.52 24.90
C PRO A 141 8.54 -29.40 24.25
N VAL A 142 9.13 -28.71 23.26
CA VAL A 142 8.50 -27.61 22.51
C VAL A 142 7.10 -27.98 22.04
N VAL A 143 6.96 -29.16 21.43
CA VAL A 143 5.68 -29.69 20.89
C VAL A 143 4.59 -29.79 21.98
N ALA A 144 4.97 -30.12 23.22
CA ALA A 144 4.03 -30.21 24.34
C ALA A 144 3.58 -28.82 24.82
N GLY A 145 4.52 -27.85 24.90
CA GLY A 145 4.20 -26.46 25.19
C GLY A 145 3.28 -25.85 24.12
N SER A 146 3.62 -26.02 22.85
CA SER A 146 2.83 -25.50 21.73
C SER A 146 1.39 -26.04 21.70
N ALA A 147 1.22 -27.34 21.93
CA ALA A 147 -0.11 -27.96 21.96
C ALA A 147 -0.96 -27.46 23.13
N PHE A 148 -0.33 -27.25 24.29
CA PHE A 148 -1.00 -26.66 25.45
C PHE A 148 -1.44 -25.22 25.13
N THR A 149 -0.51 -24.37 24.71
CA THR A 149 -0.75 -22.94 24.46
C THR A 149 -1.85 -22.72 23.43
N SER A 150 -1.83 -23.48 22.33
CA SER A 150 -2.86 -23.41 21.28
C SER A 150 -4.26 -23.70 21.83
N MET A 151 -4.44 -24.81 22.56
CA MET A 151 -5.74 -25.19 23.09
C MET A 151 -6.18 -24.29 24.25
N PHE A 152 -5.25 -23.89 25.13
CA PHE A 152 -5.48 -22.98 26.25
C PHE A 152 -6.05 -21.64 25.76
N TYR A 153 -5.35 -20.96 24.85
CA TYR A 153 -5.82 -19.66 24.35
C TYR A 153 -7.07 -19.80 23.48
N THR A 154 -7.25 -20.91 22.76
CA THR A 154 -8.50 -21.19 22.04
C THR A 154 -9.70 -21.29 22.99
N ALA A 155 -9.51 -21.94 24.15
CA ALA A 155 -10.54 -22.07 25.17
C ALA A 155 -10.82 -20.72 25.83
N LEU A 156 -9.77 -19.97 26.16
CA LEU A 156 -9.88 -18.63 26.76
C LEU A 156 -10.63 -17.67 25.82
N ALA A 157 -10.25 -17.63 24.54
CA ALA A 157 -10.89 -16.82 23.49
C ALA A 157 -12.39 -17.12 23.29
N LYS A 158 -12.83 -18.32 23.66
CA LYS A 158 -14.25 -18.73 23.62
C LYS A 158 -15.04 -18.29 24.86
N GLY A 159 -14.43 -17.52 25.76
CA GLY A 159 -15.03 -17.04 27.01
C GLY A 159 -15.07 -18.10 28.11
N LYS A 160 -14.19 -19.12 28.07
CA LYS A 160 -14.06 -20.06 29.19
C LYS A 160 -13.23 -19.41 30.30
N SER A 161 -13.49 -19.81 31.54
CA SER A 161 -12.68 -19.41 32.69
C SER A 161 -11.23 -19.89 32.55
N VAL A 162 -10.31 -19.27 33.29
CA VAL A 162 -8.88 -19.63 33.28
C VAL A 162 -8.69 -21.11 33.63
N ASN A 163 -9.37 -21.60 34.67
CA ASN A 163 -9.29 -22.99 35.10
C ASN A 163 -9.77 -23.95 34.00
N ARG A 164 -10.93 -23.65 33.39
CA ARG A 164 -11.47 -24.52 32.34
C ARG A 164 -10.57 -24.55 31.10
N SER A 165 -9.97 -23.40 30.77
CA SER A 165 -9.02 -23.29 29.65
C SER A 165 -7.74 -24.07 29.92
N PHE A 166 -7.25 -24.06 31.16
CA PHE A 166 -6.07 -24.82 31.59
C PHE A 166 -6.29 -26.34 31.46
N GLU A 167 -7.45 -26.86 31.88
CA GLU A 167 -7.76 -28.29 31.75
C GLU A 167 -7.95 -28.74 30.28
N ASP A 168 -8.50 -27.88 29.42
CA ASP A 168 -8.56 -28.13 27.98
C ASP A 168 -7.14 -28.19 27.38
N GLY A 169 -6.23 -27.30 27.80
CA GLY A 169 -4.81 -27.32 27.45
C GLY A 169 -4.12 -28.63 27.82
N LYS A 170 -4.32 -29.12 29.05
CA LYS A 170 -3.79 -30.42 29.50
C LYS A 170 -4.34 -31.59 28.68
N THR A 171 -5.63 -31.56 28.38
CA THR A 171 -6.31 -32.59 27.58
C THR A 171 -5.69 -32.70 26.17
N ALA A 172 -5.30 -31.58 25.56
CA ALA A 172 -4.64 -31.59 24.25
C ALA A 172 -3.31 -32.36 24.26
N ILE A 173 -2.55 -32.27 25.37
CA ILE A 173 -1.30 -33.01 25.55
C ILE A 173 -1.57 -34.52 25.66
N ASP A 174 -2.57 -34.91 26.45
CA ASP A 174 -2.91 -36.32 26.70
C ASP A 174 -3.39 -37.05 25.44
N LEU A 175 -3.94 -36.31 24.47
CA LEU A 175 -4.43 -36.84 23.19
C LEU A 175 -3.32 -37.05 22.14
N MET A 176 -2.12 -36.48 22.31
CA MET A 176 -1.04 -36.63 21.33
C MET A 176 -0.48 -38.06 21.29
N LYS A 177 -0.51 -38.67 20.09
CA LYS A 177 0.09 -39.99 19.83
C LYS A 177 1.62 -39.91 19.99
N GLY A 178 2.20 -40.77 20.84
CA GLY A 178 3.65 -40.83 21.08
C GLY A 178 4.12 -40.23 22.41
N LEU A 179 3.33 -39.35 23.03
CA LEU A 179 3.68 -38.68 24.31
C LEU A 179 2.96 -39.24 25.53
N LYS A 180 1.96 -40.13 25.34
CA LYS A 180 1.18 -40.78 26.42
C LYS A 180 2.03 -41.50 27.49
N LYS A 181 3.26 -41.90 27.15
CA LYS A 181 4.16 -42.64 28.05
C LYS A 181 4.82 -41.76 29.12
N TYR A 182 4.77 -40.44 28.99
CA TYR A 182 5.58 -39.50 29.79
C TYR A 182 4.78 -38.64 30.78
N SER A 183 3.44 -38.78 30.85
CA SER A 183 2.55 -37.99 31.74
C SER A 183 2.84 -36.47 31.74
N LEU A 184 3.14 -35.90 30.58
CA LEU A 184 3.60 -34.51 30.44
C LEU A 184 2.55 -33.47 30.87
N SER A 185 1.26 -33.79 30.81
CA SER A 185 0.17 -32.94 31.31
C SER A 185 0.26 -32.65 32.81
N LYS A 186 0.91 -33.52 33.60
CA LYS A 186 1.13 -33.32 35.05
C LYS A 186 2.23 -32.31 35.37
N LEU A 187 3.03 -31.92 34.37
CA LEU A 187 4.08 -30.91 34.54
C LEU A 187 3.50 -29.50 34.58
N PHE A 188 2.31 -29.25 34.04
CA PHE A 188 1.69 -27.93 34.07
C PHE A 188 1.00 -27.70 35.42
N VAL A 189 1.21 -26.52 35.99
CA VAL A 189 0.63 -26.10 37.27
C VAL A 189 -0.13 -24.80 37.06
N LEU A 190 -1.30 -24.70 37.70
CA LEU A 190 -2.09 -23.49 37.79
C LEU A 190 -2.21 -23.10 39.27
N THR A 191 -1.68 -21.94 39.62
CA THR A 191 -1.88 -21.31 40.93
C THR A 191 -2.86 -20.16 40.73
N GLN A 192 -4.02 -20.20 41.40
CA GLN A 192 -5.06 -19.19 41.23
C GLN A 192 -5.74 -18.87 42.56
N LYS A 193 -6.06 -17.58 42.78
CA LYS A 193 -6.89 -17.15 43.92
C LYS A 193 -8.38 -17.32 43.65
N GLU A 194 -8.83 -16.97 42.44
CA GLU A 194 -10.23 -17.02 41.99
C GLU A 194 -10.30 -17.45 40.51
N ASP A 195 -11.33 -18.21 40.13
CA ASP A 195 -11.51 -18.64 38.73
C ASP A 195 -12.22 -17.56 37.91
N ASN A 196 -11.42 -16.71 37.27
CA ASN A 196 -11.91 -15.57 36.50
C ASN A 196 -12.17 -15.93 35.03
N THR A 197 -13.22 -15.33 34.46
CA THR A 197 -13.44 -15.29 33.01
C THR A 197 -12.92 -13.97 32.48
N LEU A 198 -11.82 -14.01 31.74
CA LEU A 198 -11.15 -12.79 31.26
C LEU A 198 -11.85 -12.13 30.06
N ILE A 199 -12.78 -12.84 29.42
CA ILE A 199 -13.56 -12.35 28.26
C ILE A 199 -15.05 -12.47 28.57
N THR A 200 -15.70 -11.35 28.87
CA THR A 200 -17.12 -11.29 29.27
C THR A 200 -17.99 -10.66 28.18
N GLY A 201 -18.51 -11.49 27.26
CA GLY A 201 -19.59 -11.09 26.33
C GLY A 201 -19.17 -10.70 24.90
N GLY A 202 -19.95 -11.16 23.92
CA GLY A 202 -19.84 -10.84 22.49
C GLY A 202 -20.20 -12.03 21.59
N SER A 203 -21.01 -11.81 20.55
CA SER A 203 -21.34 -12.83 19.53
C SER A 203 -20.30 -12.91 18.42
N VAL A 204 -19.46 -11.87 18.28
CA VAL A 204 -18.37 -11.72 17.32
C VAL A 204 -17.28 -10.87 18.00
N GLY A 205 -16.05 -11.37 18.11
CA GLY A 205 -14.91 -10.62 18.64
C GLY A 205 -13.85 -10.33 17.58
N ASN A 206 -13.07 -9.27 17.78
CA ASN A 206 -11.93 -8.92 16.91
C ASN A 206 -10.59 -9.32 17.54
N TYR A 207 -9.65 -9.71 16.71
CA TYR A 207 -8.27 -10.01 17.09
C TYR A 207 -7.33 -9.02 16.40
N THR A 208 -6.53 -8.30 17.19
CA THR A 208 -5.56 -7.30 16.70
C THR A 208 -4.16 -7.66 17.18
N GLU A 209 -3.19 -7.69 16.26
CA GLU A 209 -1.76 -7.80 16.59
C GLU A 209 -1.12 -6.41 16.56
N ILE A 210 -0.38 -6.07 17.61
CA ILE A 210 0.34 -4.80 17.73
C ILE A 210 1.85 -5.09 17.73
N GLU A 211 2.53 -4.64 16.67
CA GLU A 211 3.97 -4.82 16.46
C GLU A 211 4.78 -3.71 17.18
N PRO A 212 6.03 -3.98 17.60
CA PRO A 212 6.98 -2.90 17.86
C PRO A 212 7.20 -2.11 16.55
N VAL A 213 7.30 -0.78 16.66
CA VAL A 213 7.41 0.23 15.58
C VAL A 213 7.61 -0.34 14.16
N LYS A 214 6.65 -0.09 13.26
CA LYS A 214 6.72 -0.50 11.85
C LYS A 214 7.95 0.11 11.18
N THR A 215 9.04 -0.64 11.11
CA THR A 215 10.29 -0.28 10.44
C THR A 215 10.20 -0.62 8.95
N PRO A 216 10.42 0.33 8.02
CA PRO A 216 10.44 0.07 6.58
C PRO A 216 11.39 -1.08 6.24
N CYS A 217 10.90 -2.09 5.50
CA CYS A 217 11.75 -3.21 5.08
C CYS A 217 11.23 -3.90 3.81
N ASN A 218 12.15 -4.42 3.00
CA ASN A 218 11.86 -5.22 1.81
C ASN A 218 12.66 -6.53 1.79
N LEU A 219 12.95 -7.09 2.98
CA LEU A 219 13.77 -8.29 3.10
C LEU A 219 13.12 -9.48 2.36
N PRO A 220 13.86 -10.20 1.50
CA PRO A 220 13.34 -11.39 0.79
C PRO A 220 12.97 -12.51 1.79
N LYS A 221 12.27 -13.55 1.33
CA LYS A 221 11.93 -14.73 2.16
C LYS A 221 13.18 -15.52 2.59
N ALA A 222 13.08 -16.19 3.73
CA ALA A 222 14.19 -16.89 4.36
C ALA A 222 14.54 -18.19 3.64
N ASP A 223 15.83 -18.41 3.44
CA ASP A 223 16.37 -19.74 3.18
C ASP A 223 16.85 -20.38 4.48
N ARG A 224 17.07 -21.70 4.45
CA ARG A 224 17.63 -22.43 5.60
C ARG A 224 19.00 -21.87 5.98
N PHE A 225 19.15 -21.45 7.24
CA PHE A 225 20.39 -20.93 7.80
C PHE A 225 20.91 -21.82 8.94
N LEU A 226 22.17 -22.26 8.85
CA LEU A 226 22.78 -23.20 9.81
C LEU A 226 24.22 -22.81 10.17
N GLY A 227 24.48 -22.74 11.47
CA GLY A 227 25.81 -22.78 12.10
C GLY A 227 26.80 -21.68 11.73
N ARG A 228 26.32 -20.48 11.44
CA ARG A 228 27.12 -19.25 11.28
C ARG A 228 26.79 -18.20 12.35
N ILE A 229 26.51 -18.67 13.56
CA ILE A 229 26.07 -17.82 14.69
C ILE A 229 27.20 -16.87 15.10
N GLY A 230 28.45 -17.34 15.13
CA GLY A 230 29.60 -16.51 15.49
C GLY A 230 29.83 -15.34 14.52
N GLU A 231 29.77 -15.60 13.22
CA GLU A 231 29.91 -14.59 12.18
C GLU A 231 28.72 -13.63 12.15
N MET A 232 27.51 -14.15 12.39
CA MET A 232 26.32 -13.33 12.59
C MET A 232 26.52 -12.38 13.77
N VAL A 233 26.98 -12.86 14.92
CA VAL A 233 27.29 -12.00 16.08
C VAL A 233 28.34 -10.95 15.73
N ALA A 234 29.39 -11.33 15.00
CA ALA A 234 30.43 -10.40 14.57
C ALA A 234 29.90 -9.28 13.66
N ILE A 235 29.07 -9.61 12.65
CA ILE A 235 28.42 -8.61 11.78
C ILE A 235 27.58 -7.65 12.62
N ASN A 236 26.74 -8.18 13.51
CA ASN A 236 25.81 -7.37 14.27
C ASN A 236 26.48 -6.52 15.36
N LYS A 237 27.63 -6.96 15.90
CA LYS A 237 28.48 -6.13 16.75
C LYS A 237 29.06 -4.94 15.98
N ASN A 238 29.47 -5.14 14.72
CA ASN A 238 29.99 -4.06 13.88
C ASN A 238 28.90 -3.06 13.46
N LEU A 239 27.66 -3.53 13.26
CA LEU A 239 26.50 -2.68 12.93
C LEU A 239 26.01 -1.81 14.10
N LYS A 240 26.44 -2.07 15.35
CA LYS A 240 26.05 -1.31 16.55
C LYS A 240 27.02 -0.16 16.93
N GLY A 241 28.11 0.02 16.19
CA GLY A 241 29.09 1.07 16.48
C GLY A 241 28.53 2.48 16.28
N LYS A 242 29.14 3.51 16.89
CA LYS A 242 28.82 4.93 16.59
C LYS A 242 29.36 5.39 15.24
N ASP A 243 30.29 4.62 14.67
CA ASP A 243 30.92 4.91 13.39
C ASP A 243 30.16 4.15 12.30
N ASN A 244 29.66 4.87 11.29
CA ASN A 244 29.02 4.26 10.13
C ASN A 244 30.08 3.53 9.29
N HIS A 245 29.87 2.23 9.05
CA HIS A 245 30.80 1.36 8.33
C HIS A 245 30.14 0.73 7.11
N ILE A 246 30.95 0.52 6.07
CA ILE A 246 30.63 -0.46 5.02
C ILE A 246 31.22 -1.79 5.44
N ILE A 247 30.36 -2.75 5.79
CA ILE A 247 30.78 -4.10 6.05
C ILE A 247 30.81 -4.85 4.73
N ASN A 248 32.00 -5.15 4.22
CA ASN A 248 32.16 -6.03 3.08
C ASN A 248 32.22 -7.48 3.57
N LEU A 249 31.09 -8.18 3.50
CA LEU A 249 31.02 -9.61 3.73
C LEU A 249 31.50 -10.32 2.46
N HIS A 250 32.77 -10.71 2.45
CA HIS A 250 33.41 -11.30 1.28
C HIS A 250 33.74 -12.78 1.49
N GLY A 251 33.79 -13.51 0.39
CA GLY A 251 34.08 -14.94 0.41
C GLY A 251 33.75 -15.60 -0.92
N VAL A 252 34.00 -16.89 -1.01
CA VAL A 252 33.76 -17.65 -2.25
C VAL A 252 32.26 -17.75 -2.58
N ALA A 253 31.91 -17.99 -3.84
CA ALA A 253 30.51 -18.10 -4.23
C ALA A 253 29.87 -19.37 -3.62
N GLY A 254 28.56 -19.32 -3.31
CA GLY A 254 27.87 -20.44 -2.65
C GLY A 254 28.19 -20.64 -1.16
N ILE A 255 29.12 -19.87 -0.58
CA ILE A 255 29.51 -19.98 0.84
C ILE A 255 28.39 -19.58 1.82
N GLY A 256 27.33 -18.91 1.36
CA GLY A 256 26.20 -18.48 2.19
C GLY A 256 26.25 -17.03 2.64
N LYS A 257 26.96 -16.14 1.92
CA LYS A 257 26.97 -14.69 2.20
C LYS A 257 25.58 -14.08 2.18
N THR A 258 24.81 -14.33 1.12
CA THR A 258 23.43 -13.85 0.96
C THR A 258 22.55 -14.31 2.13
N ALA A 259 22.63 -15.59 2.50
CA ALA A 259 21.87 -16.12 3.64
C ALA A 259 22.30 -15.45 4.96
N LEU A 260 23.61 -15.31 5.22
CA LEU A 260 24.10 -14.65 6.43
C LEU A 260 23.74 -13.16 6.50
N ALA A 261 23.84 -12.44 5.39
CA ALA A 261 23.47 -11.03 5.32
C ALA A 261 21.96 -10.84 5.53
N LEU A 262 21.14 -11.73 4.98
CA LEU A 262 19.69 -11.71 5.16
C LEU A 262 19.29 -11.98 6.60
N GLU A 263 19.91 -12.97 7.25
CA GLU A 263 19.67 -13.27 8.66
C GLU A 263 20.15 -12.14 9.58
N ALA A 264 21.31 -11.53 9.29
CA ALA A 264 21.78 -10.36 10.03
C ALA A 264 20.79 -9.19 9.89
N ALA A 265 20.29 -8.92 8.68
CA ALA A 265 19.33 -7.85 8.43
C ALA A 265 17.97 -8.11 9.12
N ARG A 266 17.48 -9.35 9.10
CA ARG A 266 16.27 -9.73 9.84
C ARG A 266 16.43 -9.54 11.34
N TRP A 267 17.56 -10.00 11.87
CA TRP A 267 17.85 -9.86 13.29
C TRP A 267 17.84 -8.39 13.73
N GLN A 268 18.37 -7.50 12.90
CA GLN A 268 18.33 -6.05 13.15
C GLN A 268 16.90 -5.48 13.05
N LYS A 269 16.10 -5.93 12.08
CA LYS A 269 14.70 -5.55 11.93
C LYS A 269 13.87 -5.99 13.14
N GLU A 270 13.96 -7.26 13.54
CA GLU A 270 13.18 -7.85 14.63
C GLU A 270 13.46 -7.21 15.99
N ARG A 271 14.69 -6.73 16.20
CA ARG A 271 15.08 -5.97 17.39
C ARG A 271 14.78 -4.47 17.31
N GLY A 272 14.36 -3.97 16.15
CA GLY A 272 14.05 -2.55 15.95
C GLY A 272 15.24 -1.60 16.12
N TYR A 273 16.47 -2.08 15.86
CA TYR A 273 17.68 -1.26 16.03
C TYR A 273 17.75 -0.13 14.99
N PHE A 274 17.56 -0.44 13.72
CA PHE A 274 17.50 0.55 12.65
C PHE A 274 16.08 1.08 12.48
N LYS A 275 15.69 2.06 13.28
CA LYS A 275 14.34 2.66 13.25
C LYS A 275 14.02 3.32 11.90
N GLY A 276 15.05 3.74 11.16
CA GLY A 276 14.92 4.31 9.82
C GLY A 276 14.62 3.29 8.74
N GLY A 277 14.91 2.01 8.93
CA GLY A 277 14.62 0.98 7.94
C GLY A 277 15.74 -0.01 7.73
N VAL A 278 15.37 -1.19 7.24
CA VAL A 278 16.31 -2.23 6.80
C VAL A 278 16.00 -2.59 5.34
N PHE A 279 16.87 -2.15 4.44
CA PHE A 279 16.68 -2.23 2.99
C PHE A 279 17.57 -3.31 2.38
N TRP A 280 17.06 -4.00 1.38
CA TRP A 280 17.72 -5.06 0.63
C TRP A 280 17.68 -4.78 -0.86
N HIS A 281 18.80 -4.89 -1.55
CA HIS A 281 18.85 -4.80 -3.00
C HIS A 281 19.78 -5.87 -3.58
N SER A 282 19.29 -6.67 -4.52
CA SER A 282 20.11 -7.62 -5.27
C SER A 282 20.48 -7.01 -6.63
N VAL A 283 21.75 -6.66 -6.79
CA VAL A 283 22.24 -6.06 -8.04
C VAL A 283 22.30 -7.06 -9.20
N GLU A 284 22.18 -8.37 -8.93
CA GLU A 284 22.12 -9.39 -9.99
C GLU A 284 20.83 -9.30 -10.81
N LEU A 285 19.72 -8.90 -10.18
CA LEU A 285 18.43 -8.73 -10.85
C LEU A 285 18.36 -7.40 -11.62
N ASN A 286 18.95 -6.34 -11.05
CA ASN A 286 18.97 -5.02 -11.66
C ASN A 286 20.20 -4.23 -11.16
N PRO A 287 21.32 -4.18 -11.91
CA PRO A 287 22.58 -3.57 -11.46
C PRO A 287 22.62 -2.04 -11.60
N THR A 288 21.45 -1.39 -11.74
CA THR A 288 21.36 0.06 -11.98
C THR A 288 21.00 0.82 -10.71
N LEU A 289 21.37 2.10 -10.66
CA LEU A 289 20.93 2.99 -9.57
C LEU A 289 19.39 3.04 -9.49
N SER A 290 18.67 3.03 -10.62
CA SER A 290 17.21 2.95 -10.61
C SER A 290 16.68 1.70 -9.91
N GLY A 291 17.31 0.54 -10.11
CA GLY A 291 16.91 -0.69 -9.42
C GLY A 291 17.14 -0.65 -7.92
N LEU A 292 18.23 -0.01 -7.48
CA LEU A 292 18.51 0.22 -6.06
C LEU A 292 17.46 1.14 -5.42
N LEU A 293 17.18 2.27 -6.07
CA LEU A 293 16.16 3.21 -5.62
C LEU A 293 14.78 2.54 -5.55
N GLU A 294 14.43 1.73 -6.55
CA GLU A 294 13.18 0.97 -6.59
C GLU A 294 13.09 -0.02 -5.42
N SER A 295 14.18 -0.74 -5.14
CA SER A 295 14.22 -1.69 -4.03
C SER A 295 14.01 -1.00 -2.68
N ILE A 296 14.71 0.12 -2.43
CA ILE A 296 14.54 0.91 -1.20
C ILE A 296 13.11 1.45 -1.11
N SER A 297 12.54 1.90 -2.22
CA SER A 297 11.17 2.42 -2.28
C SER A 297 10.11 1.37 -1.95
N ASN A 298 10.29 0.14 -2.44
CA ASN A 298 9.40 -0.99 -2.14
C ASN A 298 9.33 -1.29 -0.63
N ALA A 299 10.39 -0.97 0.14
CA ALA A 299 10.42 -1.21 1.59
C ALA A 299 9.49 -0.28 2.39
N PHE A 300 9.09 0.84 1.80
CA PHE A 300 8.15 1.77 2.39
C PHE A 300 6.70 1.41 2.04
N GLU A 301 6.47 0.30 1.32
CA GLU A 301 5.19 -0.05 0.72
C GLU A 301 4.64 1.11 -0.16
N MET A 302 5.56 1.98 -0.61
CA MET A 302 5.27 3.09 -1.49
C MET A 302 5.26 2.57 -2.90
N GLU A 303 4.29 3.03 -3.66
CA GLU A 303 4.28 2.65 -5.05
C GLU A 303 5.44 3.39 -5.75
N SER A 304 5.73 4.68 -5.53
CA SER A 304 6.78 5.42 -6.29
C SER A 304 8.19 4.97 -5.97
N THR A 305 8.99 4.78 -7.02
CA THR A 305 10.44 4.83 -6.87
C THR A 305 10.84 6.23 -6.43
N LEU A 306 11.19 6.38 -5.16
CA LEU A 306 11.78 7.58 -4.58
C LEU A 306 12.94 8.05 -5.47
N THR A 307 13.03 9.36 -5.70
CA THR A 307 14.14 9.94 -6.44
C THR A 307 15.44 9.75 -5.67
N GLU A 308 16.58 9.75 -6.37
CA GLU A 308 17.90 9.66 -5.73
C GLU A 308 18.04 10.66 -4.58
N LYS A 309 17.57 11.90 -4.78
CA LYS A 309 17.65 12.97 -3.79
C LYS A 309 16.82 12.68 -2.53
N GLU A 310 15.65 12.07 -2.67
CA GLU A 310 14.78 11.71 -1.54
C GLU A 310 15.35 10.55 -0.76
N VAL A 311 15.82 9.51 -1.45
CA VAL A 311 16.48 8.37 -0.81
C VAL A 311 17.73 8.83 -0.08
N LEU A 312 18.60 9.63 -0.72
CA LEU A 312 19.76 10.23 -0.05
C LEU A 312 19.33 11.07 1.15
N GLY A 313 18.30 11.91 1.01
CA GLY A 313 17.79 12.76 2.09
C GLY A 313 17.23 11.96 3.27
N TYR A 314 16.59 10.82 3.01
CA TYR A 314 16.04 9.94 4.02
C TYR A 314 17.14 9.14 4.72
N LEU A 315 17.97 8.43 3.96
CA LEU A 315 19.09 7.64 4.47
C LEU A 315 20.05 8.51 5.29
N ASN A 316 20.29 9.76 4.88
CA ASN A 316 21.15 10.67 5.63
C ASN A 316 20.58 11.19 6.95
N LYS A 317 19.26 11.11 7.16
CA LYS A 317 18.58 11.65 8.34
C LYS A 317 18.13 10.57 9.33
N ASN A 318 18.01 9.33 8.86
CA ASN A 318 17.44 8.24 9.63
C ASN A 318 18.46 7.12 9.82
N ASP A 319 18.41 6.47 10.97
CA ASP A 319 19.29 5.33 11.27
C ASP A 319 18.85 4.09 10.47
N CYS A 320 19.53 3.83 9.36
CA CYS A 320 19.17 2.83 8.37
C CYS A 320 20.29 1.79 8.16
N LEU A 321 19.87 0.58 7.79
CA LEU A 321 20.75 -0.46 7.25
C LEU A 321 20.40 -0.72 5.79
N LEU A 322 21.38 -0.56 4.89
CA LEU A 322 21.26 -0.92 3.48
C LEU A 322 22.09 -2.18 3.18
N VAL A 323 21.44 -3.22 2.70
CA VAL A 323 22.08 -4.47 2.29
C VAL A 323 22.16 -4.54 0.77
N ILE A 324 23.37 -4.63 0.22
CA ILE A 324 23.61 -4.79 -1.22
C ILE A 324 24.14 -6.20 -1.48
N ASP A 325 23.31 -7.03 -2.07
CA ASP A 325 23.62 -8.42 -2.38
C ASP A 325 24.19 -8.57 -3.80
N ASN A 326 25.19 -9.44 -3.94
CA ASN A 326 25.89 -9.77 -5.20
C ASN A 326 26.62 -8.57 -5.85
N PHE A 327 27.17 -7.66 -5.05
CA PHE A 327 27.81 -6.42 -5.50
C PHE A 327 28.96 -6.58 -6.50
N GLN A 328 29.48 -7.80 -6.62
CA GLN A 328 30.41 -8.15 -7.69
C GLN A 328 29.91 -7.76 -9.09
N THR A 329 28.61 -7.85 -9.37
CA THR A 329 28.06 -7.47 -10.69
C THR A 329 28.35 -6.01 -11.01
N VAL A 330 28.20 -5.12 -10.02
CA VAL A 330 28.54 -3.69 -10.16
C VAL A 330 30.04 -3.52 -10.36
N LEU A 331 30.87 -4.20 -9.56
CA LEU A 331 32.32 -4.13 -9.66
C LEU A 331 32.88 -4.64 -11.00
N ASP A 332 32.25 -5.65 -11.61
CA ASP A 332 32.66 -6.14 -12.93
C ASP A 332 32.26 -5.17 -14.06
N LEU A 333 31.11 -4.51 -13.92
CA LEU A 333 30.64 -3.51 -14.88
C LEU A 333 31.48 -2.23 -14.80
N ASP A 334 31.85 -1.81 -13.60
CA ASP A 334 32.72 -0.65 -13.32
C ASP A 334 34.12 -0.86 -13.89
N ASP A 335 34.73 -2.03 -13.68
CA ASP A 335 36.03 -2.39 -14.29
C ASP A 335 36.02 -2.28 -15.83
N ASN A 336 34.84 -2.36 -16.47
CA ASN A 336 34.63 -2.22 -17.91
C ASN A 336 34.15 -0.82 -18.35
N GLY A 337 34.12 0.17 -17.45
CA GLY A 337 33.72 1.56 -17.74
C GLY A 337 32.22 1.76 -17.93
N ASN A 338 31.37 1.00 -17.23
CA ASN A 338 29.92 1.13 -17.33
C ASN A 338 29.39 2.29 -16.46
N GLU A 339 28.80 3.29 -17.11
CA GLU A 339 28.27 4.50 -16.46
C GLU A 339 27.19 4.23 -15.39
N GLN A 340 26.40 3.15 -15.51
CA GLN A 340 25.36 2.82 -14.52
C GLN A 340 25.95 2.22 -13.25
N ALA A 341 27.06 1.47 -13.36
CA ALA A 341 27.77 0.92 -12.22
C ALA A 341 28.50 2.02 -11.43
N GLU A 342 29.13 2.97 -12.13
CA GLU A 342 29.75 4.16 -11.52
C GLU A 342 28.75 4.94 -10.66
N LYS A 343 27.51 5.12 -11.16
CA LYS A 343 26.43 5.81 -10.42
C LYS A 343 26.05 5.10 -9.13
N VAL A 344 26.00 3.76 -9.12
CA VAL A 344 25.72 2.98 -7.90
C VAL A 344 26.84 3.17 -6.87
N ILE A 345 28.11 3.10 -7.31
CA ILE A 345 29.28 3.31 -6.44
C ILE A 345 29.26 4.72 -5.85
N GLN A 346 28.99 5.74 -6.68
CA GLN A 346 28.91 7.13 -6.24
C GLN A 346 27.78 7.34 -5.23
N PHE A 347 26.61 6.73 -5.44
CA PHE A 347 25.50 6.78 -4.49
C PHE A 347 25.88 6.21 -3.12
N LEU A 348 26.54 5.04 -3.08
CA LEU A 348 27.00 4.43 -1.82
C LEU A 348 28.03 5.31 -1.11
N GLN A 349 28.93 5.97 -1.84
CA GLN A 349 29.90 6.91 -1.26
C GLN A 349 29.24 8.15 -0.64
N ASN A 350 28.03 8.53 -1.08
CA ASN A 350 27.31 9.69 -0.58
C ASN A 350 26.53 9.43 0.72
N ILE A 351 26.24 8.17 1.06
CA ILE A 351 25.46 7.80 2.26
C ILE A 351 26.32 7.20 3.38
N ILE A 352 27.60 6.97 3.12
CA ILE A 352 28.46 6.19 4.02
C ILE A 352 28.66 6.83 5.40
N ASP A 353 28.59 8.15 5.47
CA ASP A 353 28.81 8.89 6.73
C ASP A 353 27.57 8.88 7.63
N SER A 354 26.42 8.38 7.15
CA SER A 354 25.11 8.45 7.81
C SER A 354 24.36 7.11 7.89
N THR A 355 24.65 6.18 6.99
CA THR A 355 23.93 4.91 6.80
C THR A 355 24.88 3.72 6.93
N HIS A 356 24.45 2.69 7.66
CA HIS A 356 25.18 1.42 7.70
C HIS A 356 24.94 0.65 6.41
N VAL A 357 26.00 0.14 5.79
CA VAL A 357 25.88 -0.65 4.55
C VAL A 357 26.52 -2.02 4.75
N LEU A 358 25.78 -3.08 4.45
CA LEU A 358 26.28 -4.45 4.42
C LEU A 358 26.31 -4.93 2.97
N ILE A 359 27.50 -5.25 2.47
CA ILE A 359 27.71 -5.63 1.08
C ILE A 359 28.13 -7.10 1.02
N THR A 360 27.53 -7.90 0.13
CA THR A 360 28.05 -9.23 -0.19
C THR A 360 28.87 -9.17 -1.48
N SER A 361 30.13 -9.60 -1.40
CA SER A 361 31.05 -9.54 -2.55
C SER A 361 32.01 -10.74 -2.62
N ARG A 362 32.88 -10.77 -3.63
CA ARG A 362 33.96 -11.76 -3.74
C ARG A 362 35.35 -11.13 -3.62
N ARG A 363 35.47 -9.80 -3.65
CA ARG A 363 36.73 -9.10 -3.44
C ARG A 363 36.93 -8.91 -1.94
N ASN A 364 38.15 -9.17 -1.47
CA ASN A 364 38.59 -8.88 -0.11
C ASN A 364 38.84 -7.39 0.15
N HIS A 365 38.63 -6.56 -0.86
CA HIS A 365 38.60 -5.12 -0.79
C HIS A 365 37.78 -4.58 -1.98
N ILE A 366 36.75 -3.76 -1.73
CA ILE A 366 35.89 -3.19 -2.77
C ILE A 366 36.17 -1.71 -3.06
N GLY A 367 37.11 -1.09 -2.32
CA GLY A 367 37.61 0.26 -2.63
C GLY A 367 36.67 1.37 -2.19
N LEU A 368 35.79 1.12 -1.22
CA LEU A 368 34.93 2.14 -0.64
C LEU A 368 35.56 2.71 0.65
N ARG A 369 35.17 3.94 1.02
CA ARG A 369 35.62 4.56 2.29
C ARG A 369 35.10 3.73 3.48
N ASN A 370 35.68 3.89 4.68
CA ASN A 370 35.22 3.24 5.94
C ASN A 370 34.85 1.74 5.84
N GLU A 371 35.55 1.02 4.96
CA GLU A 371 35.33 -0.40 4.69
C GLU A 371 35.88 -1.28 5.82
N ARG A 372 35.08 -2.25 6.27
CA ARG A 372 35.47 -3.33 7.17
C ARG A 372 35.20 -4.66 6.50
N ASP A 373 36.27 -5.38 6.21
CA ASP A 373 36.20 -6.69 5.60
C ASP A 373 35.92 -7.79 6.63
N ILE A 374 34.84 -8.54 6.40
CA ILE A 374 34.54 -9.77 7.13
C ILE A 374 34.64 -10.93 6.14
N TYR A 375 35.69 -11.73 6.31
CA TYR A 375 35.84 -12.95 5.53
C TYR A 375 34.88 -14.02 6.02
N LEU A 376 34.01 -14.49 5.13
CA LEU A 376 33.15 -15.63 5.39
C LEU A 376 33.83 -16.92 4.90
N GLY A 377 34.39 -17.64 5.85
CA GLY A 377 35.02 -18.93 5.62
C GLY A 377 34.06 -20.11 5.50
N GLU A 378 34.67 -21.26 5.33
CA GLU A 378 34.05 -22.58 5.31
C GLU A 378 33.22 -22.85 6.57
N LEU A 379 32.18 -23.69 6.46
CA LEU A 379 31.46 -24.12 7.66
C LEU A 379 32.38 -24.99 8.53
N PRO A 380 32.31 -24.88 9.87
CA PRO A 380 32.95 -25.84 10.74
C PRO A 380 32.50 -27.26 10.37
N ILE A 381 33.43 -28.21 10.32
CA ILE A 381 33.17 -29.56 9.79
C ILE A 381 31.96 -30.24 10.43
N GLU A 382 31.74 -30.07 11.73
CA GLU A 382 30.58 -30.64 12.44
C GLU A 382 29.24 -29.99 12.02
N ILE A 383 29.25 -28.70 11.67
CA ILE A 383 28.08 -28.00 11.12
C ILE A 383 27.83 -28.44 9.67
N ALA A 384 28.88 -28.57 8.86
CA ALA A 384 28.76 -29.07 7.49
C ALA A 384 28.18 -30.49 7.45
N LYS A 385 28.67 -31.38 8.32
CA LYS A 385 28.11 -32.74 8.54
C LYS A 385 26.65 -32.68 8.94
N LYS A 386 26.29 -31.80 9.88
CA LYS A 386 24.90 -31.63 10.32
C LYS A 386 24.00 -31.18 9.16
N LEU A 387 24.41 -30.17 8.39
CA LEU A 387 23.68 -29.71 7.21
C LEU A 387 23.48 -30.85 6.20
N PHE A 388 24.55 -31.60 5.91
CA PHE A 388 24.50 -32.76 5.03
C PHE A 388 23.47 -33.79 5.51
N ILE A 389 23.54 -34.18 6.78
CA ILE A 389 22.64 -35.19 7.39
C ILE A 389 21.19 -34.71 7.39
N GLU A 390 20.93 -33.44 7.70
CA GLU A 390 19.57 -32.91 7.73
C GLU A 390 18.93 -32.91 6.33
N ILE A 391 19.65 -32.50 5.28
CA ILE A 391 19.17 -32.55 3.89
C ILE A 391 18.83 -33.98 3.48
N VAL A 392 19.69 -34.93 3.84
CA VAL A 392 19.48 -36.35 3.55
C VAL A 392 18.28 -36.89 4.33
N GLY A 393 18.12 -36.52 5.59
CA GLY A 393 17.02 -36.93 6.46
C GLY A 393 15.64 -36.44 6.01
N GLU A 394 15.54 -35.21 5.52
CA GLU A 394 14.29 -34.64 4.97
C GLU A 394 13.75 -35.42 3.77
N ARG A 395 14.65 -36.06 3.01
CA ARG A 395 14.30 -36.89 1.85
C ARG A 395 13.96 -38.33 2.23
N GLY A 396 13.73 -38.61 3.52
CA GLY A 396 13.30 -39.92 4.00
C GLY A 396 14.38 -40.99 4.01
N TRP A 397 15.64 -40.62 3.77
CA TRP A 397 16.77 -41.51 4.03
C TRP A 397 16.93 -41.66 5.55
N LYS A 398 16.84 -42.91 6.03
CA LYS A 398 17.03 -43.23 7.44
C LYS A 398 18.44 -43.78 7.64
N PRO A 399 19.25 -43.21 8.55
CA PRO A 399 20.50 -43.84 8.94
C PRO A 399 20.17 -45.23 9.52
N GLY A 400 20.68 -46.30 8.89
CA GLY A 400 20.44 -47.67 9.36
C GLY A 400 20.17 -48.76 8.31
N LYS A 401 20.17 -48.47 7.01
CA LYS A 401 20.39 -49.52 6.00
C LYS A 401 21.88 -49.56 5.66
N GLU A 402 22.61 -50.30 6.51
CA GLU A 402 24.01 -50.73 6.40
C GLU A 402 25.10 -49.65 6.29
N VAL A 403 25.38 -48.90 7.37
CA VAL A 403 26.73 -48.53 7.91
C VAL A 403 26.56 -48.08 9.39
N PRO A 404 27.46 -48.42 10.34
CA PRO A 404 27.34 -48.14 11.78
C PRO A 404 27.76 -46.72 12.20
N ASP A 405 27.07 -46.18 13.21
CA ASP A 405 27.33 -44.98 14.02
C ASP A 405 27.78 -43.68 13.30
N TYR A 406 26.86 -42.70 13.25
CA TYR A 406 27.00 -41.39 12.59
C TYR A 406 28.07 -40.48 13.19
N ARG A 407 28.55 -40.79 14.40
CA ARG A 407 29.62 -40.02 15.06
C ARG A 407 31.01 -40.33 14.52
N THR A 408 31.15 -41.41 13.74
CA THR A 408 32.45 -41.96 13.31
C THR A 408 32.58 -42.17 11.78
N ASN A 409 31.62 -41.70 10.97
CA ASN A 409 31.69 -41.92 9.53
C ASN A 409 32.69 -40.96 8.85
N ASN A 410 33.90 -41.45 8.61
CA ASN A 410 34.95 -40.72 7.89
C ASN A 410 34.48 -40.28 6.50
N ASP A 411 33.59 -41.01 5.82
CA ASP A 411 33.20 -40.69 4.44
C ASP A 411 32.37 -39.39 4.34
N ILE A 412 31.47 -39.11 5.27
CA ILE A 412 30.72 -37.84 5.28
C ILE A 412 31.68 -36.68 5.57
N THR A 413 32.62 -36.89 6.48
CA THR A 413 33.67 -35.93 6.81
C THR A 413 34.52 -35.64 5.57
N ASN A 414 35.01 -36.68 4.89
CA ASN A 414 35.79 -36.60 3.66
C ASN A 414 35.01 -35.91 2.53
N ILE A 415 33.70 -36.15 2.39
CA ILE A 415 32.86 -35.44 1.42
C ILE A 415 32.76 -33.97 1.78
N CYS A 416 32.45 -33.63 3.03
CA CYS A 416 32.36 -32.24 3.45
C CYS A 416 33.69 -31.50 3.22
N GLU A 417 34.83 -32.13 3.56
CA GLU A 417 36.16 -31.60 3.30
C GLU A 417 36.43 -31.43 1.79
N LEU A 418 36.10 -32.43 0.98
CA LEU A 418 36.23 -32.36 -0.49
C LEU A 418 35.39 -31.24 -1.11
N LEU A 419 34.22 -30.95 -0.51
CA LEU A 419 33.33 -29.86 -0.90
C LEU A 419 33.76 -28.51 -0.28
N GLY A 420 34.91 -28.42 0.38
CA GLY A 420 35.40 -27.22 1.06
C GLY A 420 34.44 -26.70 2.14
N CYS A 421 33.62 -27.60 2.71
CA CYS A 421 32.52 -27.28 3.61
C CYS A 421 31.62 -26.11 3.14
N VAL A 422 31.47 -25.95 1.81
CA VAL A 422 30.65 -24.90 1.19
C VAL A 422 29.16 -25.30 1.23
N PRO A 423 28.25 -24.50 1.83
CA PRO A 423 26.85 -24.86 1.97
C PRO A 423 26.15 -25.19 0.65
N LEU A 424 26.33 -24.38 -0.41
CA LEU A 424 25.70 -24.65 -1.70
C LEU A 424 26.22 -25.96 -2.33
N ALA A 425 27.51 -26.25 -2.20
CA ALA A 425 28.10 -27.51 -2.68
C ALA A 425 27.47 -28.72 -1.97
N ILE A 426 27.25 -28.60 -0.65
CA ILE A 426 26.56 -29.60 0.16
C ILE A 426 25.09 -29.74 -0.26
N VAL A 427 24.37 -28.62 -0.44
CA VAL A 427 22.94 -28.59 -0.83
C VAL A 427 22.71 -29.23 -2.21
N LEU A 428 23.66 -29.10 -3.12
CA LEU A 428 23.63 -29.72 -4.45
C LEU A 428 24.02 -31.20 -4.39
N SER A 429 25.02 -31.58 -3.56
CA SER A 429 25.57 -32.94 -3.56
C SER A 429 24.81 -33.93 -2.66
N ALA A 430 24.36 -33.49 -1.48
CA ALA A 430 23.72 -34.36 -0.49
C ALA A 430 22.45 -35.09 -1.00
N PRO A 431 21.57 -34.46 -1.80
CA PRO A 431 20.40 -35.14 -2.37
C PRO A 431 20.76 -36.34 -3.26
N LEU A 432 21.97 -36.37 -3.86
CA LEU A 432 22.40 -37.42 -4.78
C LEU A 432 22.44 -38.81 -4.14
N LEU A 433 22.68 -38.90 -2.82
CA LEU A 433 22.61 -40.19 -2.10
C LEU A 433 21.24 -40.86 -2.26
N HIS A 434 20.17 -40.07 -2.20
CA HIS A 434 18.81 -40.58 -2.33
C HIS A 434 18.40 -40.69 -3.80
N THR A 435 18.69 -39.68 -4.63
CA THR A 435 18.23 -39.65 -6.03
C THR A 435 18.95 -40.67 -6.89
N GLU A 436 20.26 -40.83 -6.72
CA GLU A 436 21.09 -41.77 -7.49
C GLU A 436 21.20 -43.16 -6.82
N ARG A 437 20.67 -43.31 -5.59
CA ARG A 437 20.75 -44.54 -4.77
C ARG A 437 22.19 -45.04 -4.58
N ILE A 438 23.11 -44.12 -4.42
CA ILE A 438 24.54 -44.39 -4.23
C ILE A 438 24.90 -44.37 -2.75
N SER A 439 25.96 -45.08 -2.39
CA SER A 439 26.51 -45.03 -1.03
C SER A 439 27.23 -43.71 -0.76
N VAL A 440 27.51 -43.41 0.52
CA VAL A 440 28.32 -42.25 0.90
C VAL A 440 29.71 -42.33 0.27
N GLY A 441 30.40 -43.47 0.40
CA GLY A 441 31.71 -43.69 -0.23
C GLY A 441 31.69 -43.56 -1.76
N GLU A 442 30.62 -43.98 -2.43
CA GLU A 442 30.48 -43.81 -3.88
C GLU A 442 30.29 -42.34 -4.29
N LEU A 443 29.50 -41.57 -3.53
CA LEU A 443 29.36 -40.13 -3.76
C LEU A 443 30.71 -39.42 -3.61
N TYR A 444 31.51 -39.80 -2.59
CA TYR A 444 32.86 -39.27 -2.40
C TYR A 444 33.76 -39.50 -3.63
N GLU A 445 33.86 -40.74 -4.12
CA GLU A 445 34.69 -41.06 -5.29
C GLU A 445 34.23 -40.34 -6.56
N ARG A 446 32.91 -40.19 -6.77
CA ARG A 446 32.37 -39.46 -7.92
C ARG A 446 32.70 -37.97 -7.85
N LEU A 447 32.53 -37.34 -6.69
CA LEU A 447 32.91 -35.92 -6.49
C LEU A 447 34.40 -35.72 -6.71
N LYS A 448 35.23 -36.65 -6.20
CA LYS A 448 36.70 -36.58 -6.32
C LYS A 448 37.13 -36.65 -7.78
N LYS A 449 36.57 -37.60 -8.53
CA LYS A 449 36.83 -37.77 -9.97
C LYS A 449 36.43 -36.53 -10.80
N GLU A 450 35.28 -35.92 -10.51
CA GLU A 450 34.85 -34.68 -11.18
C GLU A 450 35.77 -33.50 -10.84
N GLY A 451 36.29 -33.45 -9.60
CA GLY A 451 37.31 -32.47 -9.18
C GLY A 451 38.64 -32.64 -9.94
N GLU A 452 39.10 -33.88 -10.12
CA GLU A 452 40.33 -34.23 -10.84
C GLU A 452 40.21 -33.98 -12.36
N MET A 453 39.11 -34.41 -13.00
CA MET A 453 38.90 -34.30 -14.45
C MET A 453 38.86 -32.85 -14.98
N HIS A 454 38.62 -31.88 -14.12
CA HIS A 454 38.44 -30.48 -14.51
C HIS A 454 39.55 -29.56 -14.00
N ASN A 455 40.71 -30.12 -13.60
CA ASN A 455 41.86 -29.38 -13.04
C ASN A 455 41.43 -28.41 -11.91
N LEU A 456 40.48 -28.83 -11.07
CA LEU A 456 39.95 -27.99 -9.99
C LEU A 456 40.80 -28.10 -8.72
N LEU A 457 41.58 -29.18 -8.56
CA LEU A 457 42.39 -29.51 -7.37
C LEU A 457 43.86 -29.06 -7.44
N ASP A 458 44.32 -28.48 -8.55
CA ASP A 458 45.72 -28.04 -8.71
C ASP A 458 45.97 -26.65 -8.10
N GLU A 459 47.01 -26.53 -7.28
CA GLU A 459 47.41 -25.38 -6.45
C GLU A 459 47.97 -24.17 -7.25
N ASP A 460 47.43 -23.84 -8.41
CA ASP A 460 47.86 -22.63 -9.11
C ASP A 460 47.14 -21.38 -8.57
N LYS A 461 47.85 -20.63 -7.72
CA LYS A 461 47.41 -19.42 -6.98
C LYS A 461 47.04 -18.22 -7.87
N ARG A 462 46.84 -18.38 -9.19
CA ARG A 462 46.58 -17.28 -10.14
C ARG A 462 45.41 -17.49 -11.12
N ALA A 463 44.52 -18.46 -10.92
CA ALA A 463 43.33 -18.65 -11.76
C ALA A 463 42.03 -18.08 -11.13
N VAL A 464 41.18 -17.45 -11.95
CA VAL A 464 39.98 -16.69 -11.55
C VAL A 464 38.99 -17.49 -10.65
N PRO A 465 38.57 -16.98 -9.46
CA PRO A 465 37.86 -17.76 -8.42
C PRO A 465 36.36 -18.11 -8.64
N ARG A 466 35.73 -17.85 -9.81
CA ARG A 466 34.25 -17.80 -9.90
C ARG A 466 33.51 -19.13 -9.74
N LEU A 467 34.17 -20.27 -9.93
CA LEU A 467 33.46 -21.56 -10.08
C LEU A 467 34.14 -22.74 -9.35
N LYS A 468 35.38 -22.66 -8.88
CA LYS A 468 36.10 -23.88 -8.44
C LYS A 468 35.42 -24.65 -7.30
N ASP A 469 34.84 -23.96 -6.31
CA ASP A 469 34.47 -24.58 -5.03
C ASP A 469 33.13 -25.33 -5.01
N TYR A 470 32.28 -25.14 -6.03
CA TYR A 470 31.01 -25.88 -6.17
C TYR A 470 30.70 -26.28 -7.61
N LYS A 471 31.58 -26.00 -8.59
CA LYS A 471 31.43 -26.47 -9.97
C LYS A 471 31.48 -27.99 -10.03
N ALA A 472 32.28 -28.67 -9.21
CA ALA A 472 32.23 -30.12 -9.12
C ALA A 472 30.84 -30.60 -8.65
N SER A 473 30.25 -29.99 -7.62
CA SER A 473 28.90 -30.32 -7.15
C SER A 473 27.82 -29.99 -8.17
N LEU A 474 27.89 -28.83 -8.82
CA LEU A 474 26.92 -28.39 -9.83
C LEU A 474 27.03 -29.24 -11.10
N LEU A 475 28.26 -29.54 -11.55
CA LEU A 475 28.50 -30.42 -12.69
C LEU A 475 28.13 -31.85 -12.39
N LEU A 476 28.40 -32.39 -11.19
CA LEU A 476 27.95 -33.73 -10.81
C LEU A 476 26.42 -33.79 -10.70
N SER A 477 25.80 -32.77 -10.08
CA SER A 477 24.34 -32.68 -9.99
C SER A 477 23.72 -32.55 -11.38
N TYR A 478 24.33 -31.79 -12.28
CA TYR A 478 23.91 -31.66 -13.67
C TYR A 478 24.20 -32.93 -14.49
N SER A 479 25.35 -33.59 -14.32
CA SER A 479 25.76 -34.76 -15.11
C SER A 479 24.90 -35.97 -14.79
N THR A 480 24.46 -36.10 -13.53
CA THR A 480 23.50 -37.09 -13.04
C THR A 480 22.05 -36.79 -13.44
N LEU A 481 21.75 -35.60 -13.98
CA LEU A 481 20.45 -35.38 -14.61
C LEU A 481 20.34 -36.28 -15.84
N LYS A 482 19.16 -36.90 -15.99
CA LYS A 482 18.77 -37.50 -17.26
C LYS A 482 18.72 -36.42 -18.34
N ASP A 483 18.89 -36.82 -19.59
CA ASP A 483 18.92 -35.87 -20.73
C ASP A 483 17.66 -34.99 -20.75
N ASP A 484 16.51 -35.58 -20.44
CA ASP A 484 15.23 -34.90 -20.22
C ASP A 484 15.32 -33.77 -19.18
N ALA A 485 15.92 -34.05 -18.01
CA ALA A 485 16.04 -33.07 -16.94
C ALA A 485 17.11 -32.01 -17.25
N LYS A 486 18.19 -32.35 -17.95
CA LYS A 486 19.20 -31.38 -18.44
C LYS A 486 18.57 -30.40 -19.41
N TYR A 487 17.75 -30.91 -20.33
CA TYR A 487 17.02 -30.08 -21.28
C TYR A 487 16.04 -29.16 -20.56
N ALA A 488 15.19 -29.70 -19.67
CA ALA A 488 14.26 -28.92 -18.85
C ALA A 488 14.95 -27.84 -18.01
N PHE A 489 16.12 -28.16 -17.45
CA PHE A 489 16.93 -27.23 -16.68
C PHE A 489 17.38 -26.04 -17.53
N ALA A 490 17.88 -26.29 -18.74
CA ALA A 490 18.37 -25.25 -19.61
C ALA A 490 17.25 -24.31 -20.11
N VAL A 491 16.15 -24.87 -20.60
CA VAL A 491 15.04 -24.11 -21.21
C VAL A 491 14.22 -23.30 -20.20
N MET A 492 14.14 -23.74 -18.94
CA MET A 492 13.48 -23.01 -17.86
C MET A 492 14.14 -21.65 -17.57
N SER A 493 15.38 -21.43 -18.01
CA SER A 493 16.08 -20.14 -17.85
C SER A 493 15.43 -18.98 -18.62
N ILE A 494 14.55 -19.25 -19.58
CA ILE A 494 13.83 -18.24 -20.37
C ILE A 494 12.79 -17.48 -19.53
N PHE A 495 12.19 -18.12 -18.54
CA PHE A 495 11.15 -17.50 -17.71
C PHE A 495 11.77 -16.50 -16.73
N SER A 496 11.18 -15.31 -16.61
CA SER A 496 11.65 -14.25 -15.72
C SER A 496 11.22 -14.51 -14.27
N GLY A 497 9.99 -14.97 -14.07
CA GLY A 497 9.38 -15.20 -12.77
C GLY A 497 8.91 -16.64 -12.54
N TRP A 498 7.88 -16.77 -11.71
CA TRP A 498 7.20 -18.06 -11.50
C TRP A 498 6.49 -18.48 -12.78
N THR A 499 6.64 -19.75 -13.18
CA THR A 499 5.99 -20.27 -14.40
C THR A 499 5.21 -21.54 -14.13
N GLY A 500 4.08 -21.71 -14.82
CA GLY A 500 3.21 -22.88 -14.74
C GLY A 500 3.53 -23.93 -15.79
N GLU A 501 2.97 -25.13 -15.59
CA GLU A 501 3.22 -26.29 -16.43
C GLU A 501 2.68 -26.10 -17.85
N GLU A 502 1.50 -25.49 -17.98
CA GLU A 502 0.90 -25.19 -19.28
C GLU A 502 1.77 -24.23 -20.11
N ALA A 503 2.40 -23.24 -19.46
CA ALA A 503 3.30 -22.30 -20.11
C ALA A 503 4.53 -23.00 -20.65
N VAL A 504 5.17 -23.83 -19.84
CA VAL A 504 6.34 -24.61 -20.27
C VAL A 504 5.98 -25.52 -21.45
N LYS A 505 4.85 -26.25 -21.35
CA LYS A 505 4.39 -27.17 -22.41
C LYS A 505 4.10 -26.47 -23.75
N ASP A 506 3.56 -25.25 -23.75
CA ASP A 506 3.27 -24.51 -25.00
C ASP A 506 4.53 -23.84 -25.58
N ILE A 507 5.41 -23.33 -24.71
CA ILE A 507 6.55 -22.50 -25.13
C ILE A 507 7.71 -23.37 -25.62
N ILE A 508 7.97 -24.50 -24.95
CA ILE A 508 9.12 -25.35 -25.22
C ILE A 508 8.67 -26.58 -26.03
N PRO A 509 9.10 -26.71 -27.30
CA PRO A 509 8.70 -27.83 -28.15
C PRO A 509 9.09 -29.19 -27.57
N ASN A 510 8.22 -30.19 -27.73
CA ASN A 510 8.46 -31.60 -27.34
C ASN A 510 8.80 -31.83 -25.85
N ILE A 511 8.49 -30.88 -24.96
CA ILE A 511 8.86 -30.99 -23.54
C ILE A 511 7.92 -31.91 -22.73
N THR A 512 6.74 -32.31 -23.20
CA THR A 512 5.66 -32.83 -22.33
C THR A 512 6.06 -34.03 -21.45
N GLU A 513 6.64 -35.09 -22.03
CA GLU A 513 7.05 -36.28 -21.26
C GLU A 513 8.35 -36.04 -20.47
N ILE A 514 9.21 -35.19 -21.03
CA ILE A 514 10.50 -34.75 -20.50
C ILE A 514 10.31 -33.87 -19.26
N PHE A 515 9.30 -33.01 -19.26
CA PHE A 515 9.01 -32.00 -18.24
C PHE A 515 8.46 -32.64 -16.97
N GLU A 516 7.51 -33.56 -17.10
CA GLU A 516 6.90 -34.24 -15.94
C GLU A 516 7.93 -35.05 -15.16
N LYS A 517 8.82 -35.77 -15.85
CA LYS A 517 9.91 -36.53 -15.22
C LYS A 517 11.08 -35.63 -14.80
N GLY A 518 11.41 -34.63 -15.61
CA GLY A 518 12.57 -33.75 -15.45
C GLY A 518 12.42 -32.76 -14.30
N MET A 519 11.28 -32.06 -14.19
CA MET A 519 11.06 -31.06 -13.14
C MET A 519 11.06 -31.66 -11.74
N HIS A 520 10.53 -32.87 -11.60
CA HIS A 520 10.63 -33.62 -10.35
C HIS A 520 12.08 -33.99 -10.00
N ASP A 521 12.92 -34.32 -10.99
CA ASP A 521 14.34 -34.58 -10.77
C ASP A 521 15.09 -33.29 -10.39
N LEU A 522 14.81 -32.17 -11.07
CA LEU A 522 15.37 -30.85 -10.75
C LEU A 522 15.02 -30.39 -9.33
N GLU A 523 13.76 -30.53 -8.92
CA GLU A 523 13.31 -30.21 -7.57
C GLU A 523 13.92 -31.15 -6.51
N ARG A 524 14.06 -32.45 -6.83
CA ARG A 524 14.72 -33.41 -5.94
C ARG A 524 16.20 -33.12 -5.74
N LYS A 525 16.86 -32.60 -6.77
CA LYS A 525 18.27 -32.18 -6.76
C LYS A 525 18.48 -30.71 -6.37
N ASN A 526 17.44 -30.00 -5.92
CA ASN A 526 17.47 -28.59 -5.50
C ASN A 526 17.96 -27.59 -6.58
N LEU A 527 17.75 -27.89 -7.85
CA LEU A 527 18.12 -27.01 -8.97
C LEU A 527 17.05 -25.94 -9.30
N ILE A 528 15.82 -26.14 -8.81
CA ILE A 528 14.67 -25.22 -8.97
C ILE A 528 13.84 -25.17 -7.67
N ARG A 529 13.06 -24.10 -7.50
CA ARG A 529 12.04 -23.93 -6.45
C ARG A 529 10.65 -24.19 -6.99
N CYS A 530 9.73 -24.53 -6.08
CA CYS A 530 8.33 -24.77 -6.39
C CYS A 530 7.39 -24.19 -5.33
N ILE A 531 6.27 -23.60 -5.76
CA ILE A 531 5.15 -23.16 -4.92
C ILE A 531 3.82 -23.71 -5.43
N GLY A 532 2.80 -23.76 -4.56
CA GLY A 532 1.45 -24.21 -4.91
C GLY A 532 1.30 -25.74 -5.00
N GLU A 533 0.06 -26.20 -5.20
CA GLU A 533 -0.30 -27.63 -5.28
C GLU A 533 -1.12 -27.95 -6.53
N GLY A 534 -0.96 -29.16 -7.07
CA GLY A 534 -1.69 -29.63 -8.25
C GLY A 534 -1.50 -28.69 -9.46
N LYS A 535 -2.60 -28.23 -10.07
CA LYS A 535 -2.58 -27.32 -11.23
C LYS A 535 -2.13 -25.89 -10.91
N SER A 536 -2.10 -25.51 -9.63
CA SER A 536 -1.62 -24.20 -9.16
C SER A 536 -0.10 -24.15 -8.98
N ARG A 537 0.57 -25.27 -9.25
CA ARG A 537 2.00 -25.42 -9.07
C ARG A 537 2.78 -24.49 -10.00
N ARG A 538 3.80 -23.83 -9.48
CA ARG A 538 4.68 -22.92 -10.20
C ARG A 538 6.14 -23.17 -9.85
N TRP A 539 7.04 -22.92 -10.81
CA TRP A 539 8.48 -23.16 -10.65
C TRP A 539 9.32 -21.94 -11.01
N GLN A 540 10.53 -21.89 -10.44
CA GLN A 540 11.52 -20.86 -10.71
C GLN A 540 12.93 -21.41 -10.47
N HIS A 541 13.93 -20.98 -11.25
CA HIS A 541 15.34 -21.26 -10.93
C HIS A 541 15.80 -20.53 -9.67
N LEU A 542 16.79 -21.10 -8.99
CA LEU A 542 17.62 -20.31 -8.08
C LEU A 542 18.41 -19.26 -8.91
N PRO A 543 18.48 -17.98 -8.49
CA PRO A 543 19.12 -16.91 -9.27
C PRO A 543 20.53 -17.26 -9.76
N ILE A 544 21.39 -17.76 -8.86
CA ILE A 544 22.78 -18.15 -9.18
C ILE A 544 22.88 -19.33 -10.16
N ILE A 545 21.83 -20.15 -10.24
CA ILE A 545 21.75 -21.34 -11.10
C ILE A 545 21.19 -20.97 -12.48
N LYS A 546 20.32 -19.94 -12.57
CA LYS A 546 19.68 -19.49 -13.81
C LYS A 546 20.71 -19.12 -14.88
N SER A 547 21.80 -18.45 -14.50
CA SER A 547 22.89 -18.09 -15.42
C SER A 547 23.62 -19.32 -15.96
N PHE A 548 23.87 -20.33 -15.13
CA PHE A 548 24.43 -21.61 -15.58
C PHE A 548 23.46 -22.36 -16.49
N ALA A 549 22.16 -22.38 -16.15
CA ALA A 549 21.12 -22.94 -16.99
C ALA A 549 21.04 -22.26 -18.37
N PHE A 550 21.18 -20.93 -18.41
CA PHE A 550 21.19 -20.17 -19.67
C PHE A 550 22.45 -20.45 -20.50
N GLU A 551 23.63 -20.62 -19.88
CA GLU A 551 24.82 -21.08 -20.62
C GLU A 551 24.65 -22.51 -21.15
N LYS A 552 24.05 -23.41 -20.35
CA LYS A 552 23.69 -24.76 -20.83
C LYS A 552 22.67 -24.74 -21.95
N LEU A 553 21.77 -23.75 -21.99
CA LEU A 553 20.84 -23.58 -23.09
C LEU A 553 21.54 -23.32 -24.42
N LYS A 554 22.68 -22.61 -24.41
CA LYS A 554 23.49 -22.34 -25.61
C LYS A 554 24.22 -23.58 -26.14
N GLU A 555 24.38 -24.63 -25.32
CA GLU A 555 24.96 -25.91 -25.75
C GLU A 555 23.98 -26.74 -26.58
N TYR A 556 22.68 -26.43 -26.49
CA TYR A 556 21.66 -27.04 -27.33
C TYR A 556 21.51 -26.25 -28.63
N ASP A 557 21.25 -26.95 -29.72
CA ASP A 557 20.89 -26.36 -31.01
C ASP A 557 19.44 -25.82 -30.98
N ILE A 558 19.21 -24.83 -30.13
CA ILE A 558 17.93 -24.16 -29.94
C ILE A 558 18.08 -22.70 -30.32
N ASP A 559 17.21 -22.24 -31.20
CA ASP A 559 17.04 -20.82 -31.44
C ASP A 559 16.37 -20.14 -30.23
N ILE A 560 17.20 -19.50 -29.40
CA ILE A 560 16.78 -18.75 -28.21
C ILE A 560 15.79 -17.64 -28.59
N GLU A 561 15.95 -17.01 -29.75
CA GLU A 561 15.06 -15.95 -30.20
C GLU A 561 13.68 -16.53 -30.54
N THR A 562 13.62 -17.65 -31.26
CA THR A 562 12.37 -18.40 -31.48
C THR A 562 11.72 -18.80 -30.16
N LEU A 563 12.49 -19.24 -29.16
CA LEU A 563 11.97 -19.63 -27.86
C LEU A 563 11.37 -18.43 -27.09
N LYS A 564 12.04 -17.27 -27.10
CA LYS A 564 11.49 -16.02 -26.53
C LYS A 564 10.27 -15.51 -27.28
N LEU A 565 10.20 -15.72 -28.60
CA LEU A 565 9.00 -15.42 -29.39
C LEU A 565 7.84 -16.36 -29.05
N ASN A 566 8.10 -17.63 -28.75
CA ASN A 566 7.08 -18.56 -28.27
C ASN A 566 6.59 -18.17 -26.88
N HIS A 567 7.51 -17.77 -25.99
CA HIS A 567 7.18 -17.20 -24.69
C HIS A 567 6.24 -16.00 -24.83
N ALA A 568 6.59 -15.05 -25.71
CA ALA A 568 5.75 -13.91 -25.99
C ALA A 568 4.38 -14.30 -26.59
N ASN A 569 4.32 -15.25 -27.51
CA ASN A 569 3.05 -15.73 -28.06
C ASN A 569 2.13 -16.35 -26.99
N TYR A 570 2.67 -17.16 -26.08
CA TYR A 570 1.88 -17.80 -25.04
C TYR A 570 1.27 -16.76 -24.09
N TYR A 571 2.09 -15.83 -23.60
CA TYR A 571 1.62 -14.80 -22.68
C TYR A 571 0.72 -13.74 -23.34
N LEU A 572 0.80 -13.58 -24.67
CA LEU A 572 -0.18 -12.81 -25.43
C LEU A 572 -1.57 -13.45 -25.36
N LYS A 573 -1.69 -14.76 -25.61
CA LYS A 573 -2.98 -15.48 -25.53
C LYS A 573 -3.61 -15.35 -24.13
N ILE A 574 -2.78 -15.28 -23.10
CA ILE A 574 -3.22 -15.04 -21.73
C ILE A 574 -3.76 -13.61 -21.58
N ALA A 575 -3.03 -12.62 -22.08
CA ALA A 575 -3.45 -11.22 -22.07
C ALA A 575 -4.74 -10.98 -22.89
N GLU A 576 -4.91 -11.63 -24.04
CA GLU A 576 -6.11 -11.51 -24.88
C GLU A 576 -7.37 -12.05 -24.18
N LYS A 577 -7.25 -13.13 -23.39
CA LYS A 577 -8.38 -13.64 -22.59
C LYS A 577 -8.89 -12.63 -21.58
N TYR A 578 -8.04 -11.72 -21.12
CA TYR A 578 -8.42 -10.61 -20.24
C TYR A 578 -9.19 -9.53 -21.00
N GLU A 579 -8.75 -9.15 -22.21
CA GLU A 579 -9.44 -8.15 -23.06
C GLU A 579 -10.92 -8.50 -23.29
N GLN A 580 -11.26 -9.79 -23.31
CA GLN A 580 -12.63 -10.30 -23.48
C GLN A 580 -13.52 -10.17 -22.22
N GLY A 581 -13.19 -9.30 -21.28
CA GLY A 581 -14.02 -8.97 -20.11
C GLY A 581 -14.01 -10.00 -18.98
N LYS A 582 -12.96 -10.81 -18.87
CA LYS A 582 -12.82 -11.84 -17.83
C LYS A 582 -11.91 -11.38 -16.69
N GLU A 583 -12.20 -10.21 -16.13
CA GLU A 583 -11.38 -9.53 -15.10
C GLU A 583 -11.07 -10.42 -13.88
N HIS A 584 -11.99 -11.31 -13.49
CA HIS A 584 -11.82 -12.27 -12.39
C HIS A 584 -10.64 -13.26 -12.58
N LEU A 585 -10.08 -13.39 -13.79
CA LEU A 585 -8.92 -14.24 -14.06
C LEU A 585 -7.61 -13.64 -13.52
N TRP A 586 -7.57 -12.36 -13.15
CA TRP A 586 -6.35 -11.69 -12.66
C TRP A 586 -5.72 -12.37 -11.44
N LYS A 587 -6.54 -12.87 -10.52
CA LYS A 587 -6.07 -13.58 -9.32
C LYS A 587 -5.22 -14.82 -9.65
N PHE A 588 -5.38 -15.39 -10.85
CA PHE A 588 -4.62 -16.54 -11.32
C PHE A 588 -3.36 -16.16 -12.12
N LEU A 589 -3.26 -14.91 -12.60
CA LEU A 589 -2.17 -14.43 -13.45
C LEU A 589 -1.12 -13.61 -12.70
N ASP A 590 -1.47 -13.09 -11.52
CA ASP A 590 -0.56 -12.29 -10.69
C ASP A 590 0.81 -12.95 -10.42
N PRO A 591 0.91 -14.28 -10.17
CA PRO A 591 2.20 -14.95 -10.03
C PRO A 591 3.04 -14.98 -11.31
N GLU A 592 2.44 -14.86 -12.49
CA GLU A 592 3.10 -14.92 -13.79
C GLU A 592 3.23 -13.55 -14.46
N TRP A 593 2.90 -12.47 -13.75
CA TRP A 593 2.93 -11.11 -14.27
C TRP A 593 4.32 -10.72 -14.81
N ASP A 594 5.38 -11.13 -14.12
CA ASP A 594 6.78 -10.92 -14.55
C ASP A 594 7.05 -11.48 -15.94
N ASN A 595 6.38 -12.56 -16.34
CA ASN A 595 6.54 -13.14 -17.66
C ASN A 595 5.74 -12.37 -18.72
N ILE A 596 4.55 -11.85 -18.39
CA ILE A 596 3.74 -11.02 -19.30
C ILE A 596 4.46 -9.70 -19.61
N THR A 597 4.98 -9.02 -18.58
CA THR A 597 5.73 -7.77 -18.74
C THR A 597 7.06 -8.00 -19.44
N SER A 598 7.83 -9.03 -19.06
CA SER A 598 9.08 -9.39 -19.72
C SER A 598 8.86 -9.74 -21.20
N ALA A 599 7.75 -10.39 -21.54
CA ALA A 599 7.39 -10.67 -22.93
C ALA A 599 7.04 -9.40 -23.71
N ALA A 600 6.22 -8.51 -23.15
CA ALA A 600 5.87 -7.24 -23.77
C ALA A 600 7.12 -6.37 -23.99
N ASP A 601 7.99 -6.27 -22.99
CA ASP A 601 9.25 -5.53 -23.06
C ASP A 601 10.18 -6.14 -24.13
N PHE A 602 10.37 -7.46 -24.13
CA PHE A 602 11.17 -8.14 -25.16
C PHE A 602 10.67 -7.84 -26.57
N ILE A 603 9.36 -7.91 -26.82
CA ILE A 603 8.78 -7.64 -28.14
C ILE A 603 8.90 -6.16 -28.52
N SER A 604 8.68 -5.24 -27.58
CA SER A 604 8.88 -3.80 -27.82
C SER A 604 10.35 -3.46 -28.08
N ASP A 605 11.29 -4.05 -27.35
CA ASP A 605 12.74 -3.88 -27.58
C ASP A 605 13.12 -4.38 -28.97
N LYS A 606 12.73 -5.61 -29.30
CA LYS A 606 12.98 -6.20 -30.62
C LYS A 606 12.36 -5.41 -31.77
N PHE A 607 11.17 -4.85 -31.55
CA PHE A 607 10.53 -3.99 -32.53
C PHE A 607 11.35 -2.72 -32.78
N ASN A 608 11.78 -2.06 -31.70
CA ASN A 608 12.54 -0.81 -31.79
C ASN A 608 13.94 -1.02 -32.40
N GLU A 609 14.64 -2.09 -32.02
CA GLU A 609 15.94 -2.48 -32.61
C GLU A 609 15.86 -2.61 -34.14
N ASN A 610 14.75 -3.13 -34.66
CA ASN A 610 14.56 -3.44 -36.08
C ASN A 610 13.66 -2.45 -36.82
N PHE A 611 13.22 -1.35 -36.18
CA PHE A 611 12.20 -0.46 -36.73
C PHE A 611 12.54 0.10 -38.10
N ASN A 612 13.81 0.51 -38.31
CA ASN A 612 14.28 1.02 -39.60
C ASN A 612 14.26 -0.05 -40.70
N ASN A 613 14.49 -1.32 -40.36
CA ASN A 613 14.40 -2.42 -41.31
C ASN A 613 12.96 -2.67 -41.73
N PHE A 614 12.01 -2.59 -40.78
CA PHE A 614 10.59 -2.80 -41.09
C PHE A 614 10.01 -1.73 -42.02
N LYS A 615 10.50 -0.49 -41.96
CA LYS A 615 10.09 0.58 -42.91
C LYS A 615 10.45 0.29 -44.36
N ASN A 616 11.45 -0.56 -44.60
CA ASN A 616 11.90 -0.94 -45.94
C ASN A 616 11.20 -2.19 -46.47
N LEU A 617 10.39 -2.87 -45.64
CA LEU A 617 9.61 -4.03 -46.06
C LEU A 617 8.39 -3.60 -46.86
N ASN A 618 7.98 -4.44 -47.81
CA ASN A 618 6.72 -4.25 -48.52
C ASN A 618 5.52 -4.69 -47.67
N GLU A 619 4.31 -4.36 -48.12
CA GLU A 619 3.07 -4.62 -47.36
C GLU A 619 2.84 -6.11 -47.03
N SER A 620 3.18 -7.02 -47.95
CA SER A 620 3.05 -8.47 -47.72
C SER A 620 4.01 -8.94 -46.64
N GLN A 621 5.26 -8.48 -46.71
CA GLN A 621 6.29 -8.81 -45.72
C GLN A 621 5.95 -8.27 -44.33
N ILE A 622 5.34 -7.07 -44.24
CA ILE A 622 4.90 -6.50 -42.97
C ILE A 622 3.76 -7.33 -42.36
N LYS A 623 2.77 -7.73 -43.16
CA LYS A 623 1.62 -8.54 -42.69
C LYS A 623 2.06 -9.90 -42.14
N GLU A 624 3.08 -10.50 -42.73
CA GLU A 624 3.62 -11.80 -42.30
C GLU A 624 4.68 -11.68 -41.19
N ASN A 625 5.13 -10.47 -40.85
CA ASN A 625 6.20 -10.29 -39.87
C ASN A 625 5.71 -10.55 -38.44
N LYS A 626 6.25 -11.61 -37.81
CA LYS A 626 5.89 -12.06 -36.46
C LYS A 626 6.09 -11.00 -35.38
N ILE A 627 7.18 -10.22 -35.45
CA ILE A 627 7.48 -9.18 -34.45
C ILE A 627 6.48 -8.03 -34.57
N VAL A 628 6.29 -7.48 -35.78
CA VAL A 628 5.30 -6.42 -36.02
C VAL A 628 3.89 -6.86 -35.61
N ASN A 629 3.55 -8.14 -35.87
CA ASN A 629 2.29 -8.72 -35.43
C ASN A 629 2.16 -8.74 -33.90
N LEU A 630 3.11 -9.37 -33.21
CA LEU A 630 3.12 -9.49 -31.76
C LEU A 630 3.09 -8.12 -31.06
N THR A 631 3.87 -7.14 -31.52
CA THR A 631 3.90 -5.80 -30.93
C THR A 631 2.52 -5.14 -30.95
N GLY A 632 1.82 -5.22 -32.08
CA GLY A 632 0.46 -4.68 -32.20
C GLY A 632 -0.54 -5.40 -31.30
N GLU A 633 -0.57 -6.73 -31.31
CA GLU A 633 -1.54 -7.49 -30.51
C GLU A 633 -1.27 -7.36 -29.00
N TYR A 634 0.00 -7.26 -28.55
CA TYR A 634 0.31 -6.96 -27.15
C TYR A 634 -0.22 -5.60 -26.72
N ALA A 635 -0.03 -4.56 -27.53
CA ALA A 635 -0.57 -3.24 -27.26
C ALA A 635 -2.12 -3.27 -27.19
N LEU A 636 -2.77 -4.07 -28.04
CA LEU A 636 -4.21 -4.25 -28.03
C LEU A 636 -4.70 -4.97 -26.76
N ALA A 637 -4.07 -6.08 -26.40
CA ALA A 637 -4.44 -6.90 -25.25
C ALA A 637 -4.20 -6.19 -23.91
N LEU A 638 -3.15 -5.38 -23.81
CA LEU A 638 -2.75 -4.69 -22.58
C LEU A 638 -3.30 -3.27 -22.45
N LYS A 639 -4.05 -2.73 -23.43
CA LYS A 639 -4.56 -1.34 -23.40
C LYS A 639 -5.36 -1.00 -22.14
N HIS A 640 -6.19 -1.94 -21.67
CA HIS A 640 -7.00 -1.76 -20.46
C HIS A 640 -6.16 -1.90 -19.18
N VAL A 641 -5.07 -2.69 -19.23
CA VAL A 641 -4.15 -2.89 -18.11
C VAL A 641 -3.30 -1.65 -17.87
N ALA A 642 -2.82 -1.02 -18.95
CA ALA A 642 -1.99 0.18 -18.86
C ALA A 642 -2.68 1.31 -18.06
N TYR A 643 -3.99 1.47 -18.27
CA TYR A 643 -4.84 2.37 -17.51
C TYR A 643 -5.09 1.87 -16.07
N PHE A 644 -5.59 0.64 -15.92
CA PHE A 644 -6.04 0.12 -14.62
C PHE A 644 -4.93 -0.14 -13.59
N ARG A 645 -3.73 -0.55 -14.06
CA ARG A 645 -2.53 -0.78 -13.22
C ARG A 645 -1.54 0.38 -13.24
N HIS A 646 -1.93 1.51 -13.84
CA HIS A 646 -1.12 2.72 -13.90
C HIS A 646 0.33 2.46 -14.34
N LEU A 647 0.50 1.65 -15.39
CA LEU A 647 1.82 1.37 -15.97
C LEU A 647 2.41 2.59 -16.68
N GLY A 648 1.76 3.76 -16.60
CA GLY A 648 2.25 5.09 -16.95
C GLY A 648 3.16 5.07 -18.16
N LYS A 649 4.47 5.21 -17.92
CA LYS A 649 5.51 5.23 -18.96
C LYS A 649 5.70 3.89 -19.67
N GLN A 650 5.64 2.76 -18.96
CA GLN A 650 5.80 1.43 -19.55
C GLN A 650 4.59 1.07 -20.42
N GLY A 651 3.38 1.30 -19.93
CA GLY A 651 2.14 1.10 -20.69
C GLY A 651 2.06 2.03 -21.91
N GLU A 652 2.36 3.32 -21.73
CA GLU A 652 2.45 4.29 -22.82
C GLU A 652 3.48 3.86 -23.87
N ARG A 653 4.66 3.37 -23.43
CA ARG A 653 5.68 2.84 -24.33
C ARG A 653 5.14 1.69 -25.17
N TRP A 654 4.49 0.70 -24.56
CA TRP A 654 3.92 -0.43 -25.29
C TRP A 654 2.88 0.03 -26.31
N LEU A 655 1.96 0.94 -25.92
CA LEU A 655 0.95 1.50 -26.81
C LEU A 655 1.55 2.30 -27.97
N LYS A 656 2.61 3.08 -27.72
CA LYS A 656 3.34 3.82 -28.77
C LYS A 656 4.04 2.87 -29.74
N THR A 657 4.69 1.81 -29.26
CA THR A 657 5.24 0.78 -30.15
C THR A 657 4.16 0.04 -30.94
N GLY A 658 3.02 -0.26 -30.32
CA GLY A 658 1.87 -0.85 -30.99
C GLY A 658 1.25 0.05 -32.06
N LEU A 659 1.16 1.35 -31.78
CA LEU A 659 0.72 2.37 -32.76
C LEU A 659 1.61 2.34 -34.01
N GLU A 660 2.94 2.31 -33.84
CA GLU A 660 3.87 2.20 -34.96
C GLU A 660 3.74 0.86 -35.71
N ALA A 661 3.50 -0.24 -34.99
CA ALA A 661 3.25 -1.54 -35.61
C ALA A 661 1.97 -1.52 -36.48
N PHE A 662 0.87 -0.93 -35.99
CA PHE A 662 -0.35 -0.76 -36.79
C PHE A 662 -0.19 0.27 -37.92
N ASN A 663 0.68 1.27 -37.75
CA ASN A 663 1.07 2.19 -38.80
C ASN A 663 1.75 1.48 -39.97
N LEU A 664 2.74 0.62 -39.70
CA LEU A 664 3.39 -0.20 -40.72
C LEU A 664 2.39 -1.11 -41.44
N LYS A 665 1.42 -1.68 -40.72
CA LYS A 665 0.38 -2.56 -41.28
C LYS A 665 -0.69 -1.84 -42.11
N GLY A 666 -0.78 -0.51 -42.04
CA GLY A 666 -1.88 0.25 -42.62
C GLY A 666 -3.24 0.03 -41.93
N ASP A 667 -3.25 -0.43 -40.67
CA ASP A 667 -4.48 -0.65 -39.91
C ASP A 667 -4.94 0.64 -39.22
N GLU A 668 -5.57 1.52 -39.99
CA GLU A 668 -6.03 2.82 -39.51
C GLU A 668 -7.04 2.73 -38.35
N LYS A 669 -7.86 1.66 -38.30
CA LYS A 669 -8.81 1.49 -37.19
C LYS A 669 -8.08 1.23 -35.87
N ARG A 670 -7.11 0.31 -35.86
CA ARG A 670 -6.33 0.02 -34.65
C ARG A 670 -5.37 1.16 -34.30
N LYS A 671 -4.86 1.92 -35.28
CA LYS A 671 -4.10 3.16 -35.02
C LYS A 671 -4.94 4.19 -34.28
N SER A 672 -6.17 4.45 -34.75
CA SER A 672 -7.08 5.38 -34.06
C SER A 672 -7.33 4.91 -32.62
N LEU A 673 -7.59 3.61 -32.42
CA LEU A 673 -7.76 3.05 -31.09
C LEU A 673 -6.53 3.25 -30.19
N MET A 674 -5.31 3.02 -30.69
CA MET A 674 -4.09 3.23 -29.91
C MET A 674 -3.92 4.70 -29.51
N CYS A 675 -4.16 5.64 -30.44
CA CYS A 675 -4.17 7.07 -30.13
C CYS A 675 -5.19 7.40 -29.03
N ASN A 676 -6.41 6.86 -29.12
CA ASN A 676 -7.42 7.05 -28.08
C ASN A 676 -6.99 6.47 -26.71
N GLN A 677 -6.34 5.30 -26.69
CA GLN A 677 -5.86 4.69 -25.45
C GLN A 677 -4.68 5.45 -24.83
N ILE A 678 -3.76 5.98 -25.64
CA ILE A 678 -2.71 6.89 -25.16
C ILE A 678 -3.34 8.17 -24.59
N GLY A 679 -4.37 8.71 -25.25
CA GLY A 679 -5.17 9.82 -24.74
C GLY A 679 -5.78 9.53 -23.36
N LEU A 680 -6.34 8.34 -23.15
CA LEU A 680 -6.88 7.91 -21.85
C LEU A 680 -5.80 7.80 -20.76
N ILE A 681 -4.57 7.41 -21.09
CA ILE A 681 -3.46 7.41 -20.11
C ILE A 681 -3.14 8.83 -19.68
N HIS A 682 -3.03 9.77 -20.61
CA HIS A 682 -2.76 11.18 -20.29
C HIS A 682 -3.93 11.83 -19.53
N ASP A 683 -5.17 11.49 -19.88
CA ASP A 683 -6.39 11.91 -19.17
C ASP A 683 -6.36 11.43 -17.72
N ALA A 684 -6.02 10.16 -17.49
CA ALA A 684 -5.85 9.59 -16.14
C ALA A 684 -4.72 10.26 -15.33
N GLN A 685 -3.68 10.75 -16.00
CA GLN A 685 -2.59 11.51 -15.39
C GLN A 685 -2.96 13.00 -15.16
N GLY A 686 -4.10 13.45 -15.67
CA GLY A 686 -4.49 14.86 -15.67
C GLY A 686 -3.69 15.72 -16.66
N ASP A 687 -2.92 15.12 -17.58
CA ASP A 687 -2.30 15.83 -18.71
C ASP A 687 -3.32 16.03 -19.84
N TYR A 688 -4.36 16.80 -19.55
CA TYR A 688 -5.47 17.06 -20.47
C TYR A 688 -5.01 17.66 -21.82
N PRO A 689 -4.02 18.56 -21.89
CA PRO A 689 -3.53 19.05 -23.17
C PRO A 689 -2.97 17.94 -24.08
N GLU A 690 -2.13 17.05 -23.54
CA GLU A 690 -1.58 15.94 -24.33
C GLU A 690 -2.68 14.90 -24.63
N ALA A 691 -3.61 14.67 -23.70
CA ALA A 691 -4.78 13.81 -23.93
C ALA A 691 -5.63 14.29 -25.11
N ILE A 692 -6.01 15.58 -25.13
CA ILE A 692 -6.76 16.20 -26.24
C ILE A 692 -6.00 16.08 -27.56
N LYS A 693 -4.67 16.27 -27.56
CA LYS A 693 -3.84 16.10 -28.77
C LYS A 693 -3.90 14.66 -29.30
N TRP A 694 -3.87 13.65 -28.43
CA TRP A 694 -4.03 12.25 -28.84
C TRP A 694 -5.45 11.90 -29.27
N TYR A 695 -6.47 12.44 -28.60
CA TYR A 695 -7.86 12.33 -29.03
C TYR A 695 -8.10 12.97 -30.40
N ASN A 696 -7.50 14.12 -30.68
CA ASN A 696 -7.56 14.76 -32.00
C ASN A 696 -6.88 13.93 -33.09
N LYS A 697 -5.72 13.32 -32.80
CA LYS A 697 -5.08 12.37 -33.73
C LYS A 697 -5.97 11.15 -34.01
N SER A 698 -6.59 10.60 -32.96
CA SER A 698 -7.56 9.51 -33.10
C SER A 698 -8.76 9.95 -33.96
N MET A 699 -9.27 11.16 -33.74
CA MET A 699 -10.39 11.73 -34.48
C MET A 699 -10.09 11.88 -35.96
N GLU A 700 -8.93 12.46 -36.30
CA GLU A 700 -8.49 12.62 -37.69
C GLU A 700 -8.41 11.26 -38.41
N THR A 701 -7.87 10.23 -37.74
CA THR A 701 -7.82 8.88 -38.30
C THR A 701 -9.21 8.26 -38.44
N SER A 702 -10.08 8.38 -37.42
CA SER A 702 -11.44 7.85 -37.46
C SER A 702 -12.31 8.55 -38.51
N GLU A 703 -12.12 9.84 -38.75
CA GLU A 703 -12.79 10.58 -39.84
C GLU A 703 -12.36 10.06 -41.21
N LYS A 704 -11.06 9.83 -41.44
CA LYS A 704 -10.53 9.28 -42.70
C LYS A 704 -11.16 7.93 -43.05
N ILE A 705 -11.39 7.07 -42.07
CA ILE A 705 -12.01 5.75 -42.27
C ILE A 705 -13.52 5.72 -42.06
N SER A 706 -14.15 6.88 -41.83
CA SER A 706 -15.59 7.00 -41.52
C SER A 706 -16.06 6.13 -40.33
N ASP A 707 -15.18 5.92 -39.33
CA ASP A 707 -15.49 5.17 -38.11
C ASP A 707 -16.33 6.03 -37.17
N THR A 708 -17.64 6.03 -37.43
CA THR A 708 -18.62 6.83 -36.68
C THR A 708 -18.71 6.42 -35.21
N ALA A 709 -18.52 5.13 -34.90
CA ALA A 709 -18.48 4.64 -33.52
C ALA A 709 -17.25 5.19 -32.78
N GLY A 710 -16.07 5.15 -33.40
CA GLY A 710 -14.85 5.76 -32.87
C GLY A 710 -15.00 7.26 -32.61
N ILE A 711 -15.55 8.01 -33.56
CA ILE A 711 -15.83 9.46 -33.39
C ILE A 711 -16.75 9.71 -32.19
N GLY A 712 -17.83 8.93 -32.04
CA GLY A 712 -18.73 9.04 -30.91
C GLY A 712 -18.07 8.81 -29.56
N ALA A 713 -17.13 7.85 -29.47
CA ALA A 713 -16.32 7.59 -28.28
C ALA A 713 -15.34 8.73 -27.97
N ILE A 714 -14.67 9.26 -29.00
CA ILE A 714 -13.71 10.37 -28.86
C ILE A 714 -14.42 11.64 -28.37
N TYR A 715 -15.60 11.97 -28.91
CA TYR A 715 -16.41 13.08 -28.41
C TYR A 715 -16.78 12.92 -26.94
N ASN A 716 -17.09 11.70 -26.50
CA ASN A 716 -17.36 11.42 -25.09
C ASN A 716 -16.12 11.64 -24.21
N ASN A 717 -14.92 11.27 -24.68
CA ASN A 717 -13.69 11.44 -23.93
C ASN A 717 -13.27 12.92 -23.84
N ILE A 718 -13.35 13.67 -24.94
CA ILE A 718 -13.11 15.13 -24.95
C ILE A 718 -14.11 15.85 -24.03
N ALA A 719 -15.39 15.45 -24.07
CA ALA A 719 -16.41 15.98 -23.16
C ALA A 719 -16.07 15.71 -21.68
N SER A 720 -15.51 14.53 -21.38
CA SER A 720 -15.13 14.15 -20.02
C SER A 720 -13.95 14.98 -19.50
N ILE A 721 -12.99 15.32 -20.36
CA ILE A 721 -11.92 16.28 -20.03
C ILE A 721 -12.53 17.65 -19.71
N HIS A 722 -13.40 18.18 -20.57
CA HIS A 722 -14.04 19.47 -20.31
C HIS A 722 -14.89 19.45 -19.03
N TYR A 723 -15.53 18.32 -18.71
CA TYR A 723 -16.20 18.14 -17.44
C TYR A 723 -15.22 18.20 -16.26
N ALA A 724 -14.08 17.50 -16.33
CA ALA A 724 -13.04 17.51 -15.31
C ALA A 724 -12.41 18.91 -15.12
N GLN A 725 -12.28 19.69 -16.19
CA GLN A 725 -11.85 21.09 -16.16
C GLN A 725 -12.92 22.06 -15.59
N GLY A 726 -14.17 21.61 -15.47
CA GLY A 726 -15.32 22.44 -15.09
C GLY A 726 -15.92 23.29 -16.21
N ASN A 727 -15.51 23.05 -17.46
CA ASN A 727 -16.03 23.69 -18.68
C ASN A 727 -17.37 23.05 -19.11
N TYR A 728 -18.38 23.09 -18.22
CA TYR A 728 -19.65 22.39 -18.42
C TYR A 728 -20.39 22.72 -19.72
N PRO A 729 -20.45 23.98 -20.21
CA PRO A 729 -21.10 24.28 -21.49
C PRO A 729 -20.45 23.56 -22.68
N GLU A 730 -19.11 23.50 -22.71
CA GLU A 730 -18.38 22.81 -23.76
C GLU A 730 -18.50 21.29 -23.60
N ALA A 731 -18.47 20.78 -22.36
CA ALA A 731 -18.73 19.36 -22.08
C ALA A 731 -20.12 18.93 -22.58
N LEU A 732 -21.18 19.70 -22.30
CA LEU A 732 -22.53 19.43 -22.80
C LEU A 732 -22.59 19.43 -24.34
N LYS A 733 -21.92 20.38 -25.00
CA LYS A 733 -21.85 20.45 -26.46
C LYS A 733 -21.22 19.18 -27.05
N TRP A 734 -20.11 18.69 -26.50
CA TRP A 734 -19.47 17.47 -26.97
C TRP A 734 -20.27 16.20 -26.63
N TYR A 735 -20.86 16.11 -25.43
CA TYR A 735 -21.75 14.99 -25.10
C TYR A 735 -22.99 14.95 -26.00
N ASN A 736 -23.57 16.10 -26.35
CA ASN A 736 -24.69 16.15 -27.30
C ASN A 736 -24.29 15.67 -28.70
N LYS A 737 -23.11 16.06 -29.20
CA LYS A 737 -22.59 15.50 -30.46
C LYS A 737 -22.39 13.98 -30.39
N SER A 738 -21.84 13.49 -29.26
CA SER A 738 -21.70 12.04 -29.03
C SER A 738 -23.06 11.34 -29.01
N LEU A 739 -24.07 11.97 -28.38
CA LEU A 739 -25.44 11.48 -28.31
C LEU A 739 -26.04 11.33 -29.71
N GLU A 740 -25.98 12.37 -30.54
CA GLU A 740 -26.51 12.35 -31.92
C GLU A 740 -25.91 11.21 -32.76
N ILE A 741 -24.60 10.98 -32.64
CA ILE A 741 -23.91 9.88 -33.33
C ILE A 741 -24.41 8.53 -32.81
N LYS A 742 -24.46 8.36 -31.48
CA LYS A 742 -24.88 7.10 -30.84
C LYS A 742 -26.33 6.76 -31.15
N GLU A 743 -27.21 7.75 -31.24
CA GLU A 743 -28.61 7.59 -31.68
C GLU A 743 -28.66 7.12 -33.13
N LYS A 744 -27.88 7.75 -34.02
CA LYS A 744 -27.83 7.42 -35.44
C LYS A 744 -27.33 6.00 -35.73
N ILE A 745 -26.34 5.52 -34.97
CA ILE A 745 -25.77 4.17 -35.15
C ILE A 745 -26.47 3.10 -34.31
N GLY A 746 -27.46 3.46 -33.49
CA GLY A 746 -28.18 2.52 -32.63
C GLY A 746 -27.36 1.98 -31.45
N ASP A 747 -26.31 2.69 -31.01
CA ASP A 747 -25.47 2.30 -29.88
C ASP A 747 -26.16 2.59 -28.54
N THR A 748 -27.09 1.71 -28.16
CA THR A 748 -27.88 1.83 -26.92
C THR A 748 -27.03 1.87 -25.65
N ALA A 749 -25.95 1.09 -25.57
CA ALA A 749 -25.02 1.12 -24.44
C ALA A 749 -24.28 2.46 -24.34
N GLY A 750 -23.81 2.97 -25.49
CA GLY A 750 -23.22 4.28 -25.59
C GLY A 750 -24.17 5.40 -25.18
N LEU A 751 -25.45 5.32 -25.58
CA LEU A 751 -26.48 6.30 -25.21
C LEU A 751 -26.68 6.36 -23.70
N ALA A 752 -26.83 5.19 -23.07
CA ALA A 752 -26.98 5.13 -21.62
C ALA A 752 -25.78 5.76 -20.89
N THR A 753 -24.58 5.53 -21.39
CA THR A 753 -23.35 6.13 -20.85
C THR A 753 -23.35 7.66 -21.02
N THR A 754 -23.70 8.16 -22.20
CA THR A 754 -23.78 9.62 -22.45
C THR A 754 -24.84 10.29 -21.57
N TYR A 755 -26.03 9.69 -21.40
CA TYR A 755 -27.04 10.22 -20.48
C TYR A 755 -26.56 10.26 -19.03
N ASN A 756 -25.82 9.23 -18.59
CA ASN A 756 -25.21 9.25 -17.27
C ASN A 756 -24.22 10.42 -17.13
N ASN A 757 -23.39 10.67 -18.14
CA ASN A 757 -22.39 11.74 -18.10
C ASN A 757 -23.02 13.15 -18.15
N ILE A 758 -24.10 13.34 -18.91
CA ILE A 758 -24.90 14.57 -18.87
C ILE A 758 -25.52 14.77 -17.48
N GLY A 759 -25.99 13.68 -16.85
CA GLY A 759 -26.45 13.70 -15.45
C GLY A 759 -25.37 14.20 -14.48
N LEU A 760 -24.12 13.74 -14.64
CA LEU A 760 -22.97 14.19 -13.83
C LEU A 760 -22.69 15.70 -13.96
N ILE A 761 -22.88 16.28 -15.16
CA ILE A 761 -22.74 17.74 -15.34
C ILE A 761 -23.80 18.49 -14.54
N HIS A 762 -25.06 18.07 -14.65
CA HIS A 762 -26.14 18.72 -13.91
C HIS A 762 -26.00 18.54 -12.39
N ASP A 763 -25.50 17.39 -11.95
CA ASP A 763 -25.17 17.14 -10.54
C ASP A 763 -24.09 18.12 -10.05
N ALA A 764 -22.99 18.24 -10.79
CA ALA A 764 -21.88 19.13 -10.45
C ALA A 764 -22.27 20.62 -10.49
N GLN A 765 -23.27 21.00 -11.30
CA GLN A 765 -23.88 22.34 -11.31
C GLN A 765 -24.86 22.58 -10.15
N GLY A 766 -25.22 21.56 -9.36
CA GLY A 766 -26.26 21.63 -8.33
C GLY A 766 -27.70 21.52 -8.87
N ASN A 767 -27.88 21.23 -10.16
CA ASN A 767 -29.17 21.07 -10.81
C ASN A 767 -29.73 19.65 -10.61
N TYR A 768 -29.89 19.24 -9.35
CA TYR A 768 -30.26 17.87 -8.97
C TYR A 768 -31.52 17.30 -9.65
N PRO A 769 -32.62 18.06 -9.86
CA PRO A 769 -33.79 17.53 -10.57
C PRO A 769 -33.50 17.11 -12.01
N GLU A 770 -32.70 17.89 -12.73
CA GLU A 770 -32.33 17.58 -14.11
C GLU A 770 -31.32 16.43 -14.14
N ALA A 771 -30.38 16.37 -13.18
CA ALA A 771 -29.45 15.25 -13.03
C ALA A 771 -30.20 13.91 -12.84
N LEU A 772 -31.18 13.87 -11.92
CA LEU A 772 -32.03 12.68 -11.69
C LEU A 772 -32.80 12.27 -12.95
N LYS A 773 -33.32 13.23 -13.73
CA LYS A 773 -34.01 12.95 -14.98
C LYS A 773 -33.10 12.25 -16.00
N TRP A 774 -31.85 12.69 -16.14
CA TRP A 774 -30.88 12.05 -17.03
C TRP A 774 -30.40 10.69 -16.51
N TYR A 775 -30.15 10.55 -15.21
CA TYR A 775 -29.84 9.25 -14.62
C TYR A 775 -30.96 8.23 -14.80
N ASN A 776 -32.23 8.64 -14.65
CA ASN A 776 -33.37 7.75 -14.89
C ASN A 776 -33.47 7.29 -16.34
N LYS A 777 -33.20 8.17 -17.32
CA LYS A 777 -33.10 7.78 -18.74
C LYS A 777 -31.99 6.76 -18.97
N SER A 778 -30.83 6.94 -18.34
CA SER A 778 -29.72 5.99 -18.40
C SER A 778 -30.10 4.63 -17.82
N LEU A 779 -30.75 4.61 -16.65
CA LEU A 779 -31.23 3.39 -15.98
C LEU A 779 -32.21 2.60 -16.85
N GLU A 780 -33.18 3.27 -17.48
CA GLU A 780 -34.19 2.61 -18.32
C GLU A 780 -33.54 1.85 -19.49
N ILE A 781 -32.50 2.42 -20.09
CA ILE A 781 -31.76 1.76 -21.18
C ILE A 781 -30.90 0.62 -20.63
N LYS A 782 -30.15 0.84 -19.55
CA LYS A 782 -29.30 -0.18 -18.91
C LYS A 782 -30.07 -1.41 -18.48
N GLU A 783 -31.28 -1.21 -17.95
CA GLU A 783 -32.19 -2.29 -17.61
C GLU A 783 -32.62 -3.10 -18.85
N LYS A 784 -32.97 -2.43 -19.95
CA LYS A 784 -33.37 -3.09 -21.20
C LYS A 784 -32.25 -3.91 -21.83
N ILE A 785 -31.00 -3.44 -21.76
CA ILE A 785 -29.84 -4.13 -22.36
C ILE A 785 -29.16 -5.13 -21.41
N GLY A 786 -29.61 -5.24 -20.15
CA GLY A 786 -29.02 -6.13 -19.15
C GLY A 786 -27.64 -5.68 -18.66
N ASP A 787 -27.32 -4.39 -18.71
CA ASP A 787 -26.08 -3.82 -18.17
C ASP A 787 -26.16 -3.66 -16.65
N ILE A 788 -26.00 -4.78 -15.95
CA ILE A 788 -26.13 -4.86 -14.49
C ILE A 788 -25.05 -4.02 -13.78
N ALA A 789 -23.83 -3.98 -14.32
CA ALA A 789 -22.73 -3.19 -13.75
C ALA A 789 -22.99 -1.69 -13.89
N GLY A 790 -23.40 -1.24 -15.09
CA GLY A 790 -23.77 0.15 -15.32
C GLY A 790 -25.00 0.58 -14.52
N PHE A 791 -25.93 -0.34 -14.24
CA PHE A 791 -27.10 -0.09 -13.40
C PHE A 791 -26.69 0.24 -11.96
N ALA A 792 -25.77 -0.55 -11.38
CA ALA A 792 -25.20 -0.28 -10.06
C ALA A 792 -24.41 1.03 -10.02
N ALA A 793 -23.61 1.33 -11.05
CA ALA A 793 -22.90 2.60 -11.15
C ALA A 793 -23.84 3.82 -11.14
N THR A 794 -24.98 3.74 -11.84
CA THR A 794 -25.96 4.83 -11.82
C THR A 794 -26.69 4.95 -10.46
N TYR A 795 -26.89 3.85 -9.73
CA TYR A 795 -27.35 3.91 -8.34
C TYR A 795 -26.36 4.63 -7.41
N ASN A 796 -25.05 4.47 -7.61
CA ASN A 796 -24.05 5.26 -6.87
C ASN A 796 -24.20 6.76 -7.15
N ASN A 797 -24.46 7.15 -8.41
CA ASN A 797 -24.63 8.57 -8.77
C ASN A 797 -25.92 9.16 -8.19
N ILE A 798 -27.02 8.40 -8.20
CA ILE A 798 -28.28 8.82 -7.54
C ILE A 798 -28.08 8.93 -6.02
N ALA A 799 -27.32 8.02 -5.42
CA ALA A 799 -26.96 8.10 -4.00
C ALA A 799 -26.13 9.36 -3.69
N ALA A 800 -25.20 9.73 -4.57
CA ALA A 800 -24.39 10.95 -4.44
C ALA A 800 -25.24 12.22 -4.46
N ILE A 801 -26.27 12.31 -5.32
CA ILE A 801 -27.24 13.41 -5.28
C ILE A 801 -27.92 13.50 -3.92
N HIS A 802 -28.41 12.38 -3.39
CA HIS A 802 -29.06 12.37 -2.08
C HIS A 802 -28.09 12.72 -0.95
N TYR A 803 -26.83 12.33 -1.06
CA TYR A 803 -25.77 12.73 -0.14
C TYR A 803 -25.54 14.26 -0.18
N ALA A 804 -25.42 14.85 -1.38
CA ALA A 804 -25.25 16.29 -1.56
C ALA A 804 -26.44 17.11 -1.03
N GLN A 805 -27.65 16.56 -1.10
CA GLN A 805 -28.87 17.14 -0.52
C GLN A 805 -28.98 16.98 1.01
N GLY A 806 -28.04 16.30 1.68
CA GLY A 806 -28.10 16.00 3.11
C GLY A 806 -29.06 14.84 3.48
N ASN A 807 -29.61 14.14 2.48
CA ASN A 807 -30.52 13.00 2.67
C ASN A 807 -29.75 11.69 2.90
N TYR A 808 -28.91 11.64 3.94
CA TYR A 808 -27.94 10.56 4.17
C TYR A 808 -28.56 9.15 4.26
N SER A 809 -29.76 9.02 4.86
CA SER A 809 -30.46 7.73 4.93
C SER A 809 -30.85 7.19 3.54
N LEU A 810 -31.25 8.09 2.64
CA LEU A 810 -31.61 7.73 1.28
C LEU A 810 -30.36 7.47 0.43
N ALA A 811 -29.28 8.21 0.65
CA ALA A 811 -27.98 7.94 0.05
C ALA A 811 -27.48 6.52 0.39
N LEU A 812 -27.45 6.16 1.69
CA LEU A 812 -27.06 4.81 2.13
C LEU A 812 -27.95 3.72 1.52
N LYS A 813 -29.26 3.94 1.37
CA LYS A 813 -30.17 2.99 0.73
C LYS A 813 -29.75 2.69 -0.71
N TRP A 814 -29.40 3.71 -1.49
CA TRP A 814 -28.99 3.54 -2.88
C TRP A 814 -27.56 3.00 -3.03
N TYR A 815 -26.61 3.46 -2.19
CA TYR A 815 -25.26 2.89 -2.16
C TYR A 815 -25.28 1.38 -1.79
N ASN A 816 -26.09 0.97 -0.82
CA ASN A 816 -26.21 -0.45 -0.46
C ASN A 816 -26.79 -1.30 -1.59
N LYS A 817 -27.76 -0.78 -2.36
CA LYS A 817 -28.27 -1.48 -3.56
C LYS A 817 -27.17 -1.65 -4.62
N SER A 818 -26.38 -0.62 -4.86
CA SER A 818 -25.22 -0.70 -5.76
C SER A 818 -24.23 -1.75 -5.28
N ARG A 819 -23.87 -1.71 -3.98
CA ARG A 819 -22.95 -2.66 -3.35
C ARG A 819 -23.38 -4.11 -3.56
N GLU A 820 -24.64 -4.44 -3.26
CA GLU A 820 -25.17 -5.81 -3.38
C GLU A 820 -25.06 -6.34 -4.81
N ILE A 821 -25.30 -5.48 -5.81
CA ILE A 821 -25.14 -5.83 -7.22
C ILE A 821 -23.66 -6.04 -7.56
N MET A 822 -22.79 -5.12 -7.17
CA MET A 822 -21.33 -5.21 -7.43
C MET A 822 -20.71 -6.46 -6.79
N GLU A 823 -21.12 -6.81 -5.57
CA GLU A 823 -20.72 -8.06 -4.90
C GLU A 823 -21.19 -9.29 -5.68
N LYS A 824 -22.45 -9.30 -6.14
CA LYS A 824 -23.03 -10.44 -6.85
C LYS A 824 -22.39 -10.72 -8.21
N ILE A 825 -21.99 -9.67 -8.93
CA ILE A 825 -21.33 -9.81 -10.24
C ILE A 825 -19.80 -9.91 -10.14
N GLY A 826 -19.23 -9.80 -8.93
CA GLY A 826 -17.78 -9.87 -8.71
C GLY A 826 -17.01 -8.65 -9.22
N ASN A 827 -17.67 -7.49 -9.39
CA ASN A 827 -17.00 -6.26 -9.80
C ASN A 827 -16.33 -5.61 -8.58
N THR A 828 -15.07 -5.98 -8.34
CA THR A 828 -14.30 -5.53 -7.18
C THR A 828 -13.94 -4.04 -7.24
N ALA A 829 -13.67 -3.48 -8.41
CA ALA A 829 -13.35 -2.06 -8.57
C ALA A 829 -14.57 -1.17 -8.23
N GLY A 830 -15.74 -1.51 -8.78
CA GLY A 830 -17.00 -0.83 -8.47
C GLY A 830 -17.41 -1.00 -7.00
N LEU A 831 -17.10 -2.15 -6.40
CA LEU A 831 -17.32 -2.40 -4.98
C LEU A 831 -16.46 -1.50 -4.08
N ALA A 832 -15.16 -1.35 -4.39
CA ALA A 832 -14.27 -0.45 -3.66
C ALA A 832 -14.78 1.01 -3.69
N ALA A 833 -15.11 1.52 -4.88
CA ALA A 833 -15.68 2.85 -5.04
C ALA A 833 -16.98 3.03 -4.23
N THR A 834 -17.83 2.01 -4.21
CA THR A 834 -19.09 2.03 -3.42
C THR A 834 -18.80 2.06 -1.92
N TYR A 835 -17.82 1.29 -1.42
CA TYR A 835 -17.40 1.35 -0.02
C TYR A 835 -16.82 2.71 0.35
N ASN A 836 -16.01 3.30 -0.51
CA ASN A 836 -15.49 4.65 -0.31
C ASN A 836 -16.64 5.66 -0.14
N ASN A 837 -17.65 5.62 -1.01
CA ASN A 837 -18.80 6.51 -0.90
C ASN A 837 -19.65 6.27 0.36
N ILE A 838 -19.84 5.01 0.78
CA ILE A 838 -20.52 4.70 2.04
C ILE A 838 -19.72 5.26 3.22
N GLY A 839 -18.40 5.09 3.22
CA GLY A 839 -17.51 5.65 4.23
C GLY A 839 -17.66 7.16 4.36
N GLU A 840 -17.79 7.86 3.24
CA GLU A 840 -17.96 9.32 3.22
C GLU A 840 -19.30 9.77 3.84
N VAL A 841 -20.38 9.03 3.60
CA VAL A 841 -21.66 9.30 4.28
C VAL A 841 -21.50 9.20 5.80
N HIS A 842 -20.84 8.14 6.28
CA HIS A 842 -20.59 7.96 7.72
C HIS A 842 -19.67 9.06 8.28
N ARG A 843 -18.66 9.51 7.52
CA ARG A 843 -17.74 10.58 7.93
C ARG A 843 -18.48 11.90 8.19
N VAL A 844 -19.34 12.31 7.25
CA VAL A 844 -20.12 13.56 7.40
C VAL A 844 -21.15 13.48 8.53
N GLN A 845 -21.68 12.28 8.82
CA GLN A 845 -22.53 12.06 9.99
C GLN A 845 -21.75 12.04 11.32
N GLY A 846 -20.42 12.12 11.31
CA GLY A 846 -19.57 12.02 12.50
C GLY A 846 -19.35 10.57 12.99
N ASN A 847 -19.80 9.57 12.24
CA ASN A 847 -19.65 8.15 12.56
C ASN A 847 -18.28 7.63 12.10
N TYR A 848 -17.20 8.18 12.67
CA TYR A 848 -15.83 7.91 12.23
C TYR A 848 -15.40 6.43 12.26
N PRO A 849 -15.78 5.59 13.24
CA PRO A 849 -15.42 4.17 13.23
C PRO A 849 -16.00 3.39 12.03
N ASP A 850 -17.26 3.66 11.68
CA ASP A 850 -17.87 3.05 10.50
C ASP A 850 -17.26 3.59 9.21
N ALA A 851 -16.93 4.89 9.16
CA ALA A 851 -16.25 5.49 8.03
C ALA A 851 -14.88 4.81 7.79
N LEU A 852 -14.03 4.68 8.83
CA LEU A 852 -12.75 3.97 8.75
C LEU A 852 -12.92 2.51 8.30
N LYS A 853 -13.93 1.80 8.82
CA LYS A 853 -14.22 0.42 8.43
C LYS A 853 -14.50 0.31 6.92
N TRP A 854 -15.30 1.21 6.36
CA TRP A 854 -15.62 1.18 4.93
C TRP A 854 -14.47 1.66 4.06
N PHE A 855 -13.74 2.69 4.48
CA PHE A 855 -12.52 3.12 3.79
C PHE A 855 -11.45 2.03 3.78
N ASN A 856 -11.18 1.36 4.90
CA ASN A 856 -10.22 0.24 4.95
C ASN A 856 -10.62 -0.90 3.99
N LYS A 857 -11.91 -1.25 3.92
CA LYS A 857 -12.38 -2.24 2.93
C LYS A 857 -12.17 -1.79 1.49
N SER A 858 -12.40 -0.50 1.19
CA SER A 858 -12.09 0.08 -0.11
C SER A 858 -10.60 -0.02 -0.43
N GLY A 859 -9.75 0.37 0.53
CA GLY A 859 -8.29 0.32 0.43
C GLY A 859 -7.77 -1.09 0.19
N GLU A 860 -8.18 -2.08 0.99
CA GLU A 860 -7.77 -3.48 0.82
C GLU A 860 -8.14 -4.04 -0.57
N ILE A 861 -9.32 -3.70 -1.09
CA ILE A 861 -9.72 -4.15 -2.42
C ILE A 861 -8.89 -3.43 -3.48
N SER A 862 -8.70 -2.12 -3.34
CA SER A 862 -7.94 -1.31 -4.28
C SER A 862 -6.49 -1.78 -4.36
N GLU A 863 -5.87 -2.08 -3.22
CA GLU A 863 -4.54 -2.69 -3.12
C GLU A 863 -4.49 -4.07 -3.80
N LYS A 864 -5.43 -4.97 -3.47
CA LYS A 864 -5.48 -6.33 -4.05
C LYS A 864 -5.64 -6.36 -5.57
N ILE A 865 -6.29 -5.36 -6.17
CA ILE A 865 -6.48 -5.28 -7.62
C ILE A 865 -5.45 -4.38 -8.30
N GLY A 866 -4.58 -3.70 -7.56
CA GLY A 866 -3.61 -2.75 -8.09
C GLY A 866 -4.22 -1.42 -8.58
N ASN A 867 -5.39 -1.04 -8.04
CA ASN A 867 -6.00 0.27 -8.27
C ASN A 867 -5.36 1.31 -7.33
N THR A 868 -4.21 1.78 -7.75
CA THR A 868 -3.34 2.71 -7.01
C THR A 868 -4.02 4.07 -6.77
N ALA A 869 -4.69 4.63 -7.78
CA ALA A 869 -5.44 5.89 -7.65
C ALA A 869 -6.60 5.77 -6.63
N GLY A 870 -7.34 4.65 -6.66
CA GLY A 870 -8.39 4.37 -5.68
C GLY A 870 -7.86 4.19 -4.26
N LEU A 871 -6.65 3.64 -4.11
CA LEU A 871 -5.96 3.52 -2.83
C LEU A 871 -5.55 4.91 -2.30
N ALA A 872 -4.99 5.77 -3.14
CA ALA A 872 -4.65 7.15 -2.78
C ALA A 872 -5.88 7.95 -2.34
N ALA A 873 -6.97 7.89 -3.11
CA ALA A 873 -8.24 8.52 -2.74
C ALA A 873 -8.76 8.02 -1.38
N THR A 874 -8.64 6.72 -1.12
CA THR A 874 -8.99 6.12 0.17
C THR A 874 -8.11 6.67 1.31
N TYR A 875 -6.80 6.82 1.10
CA TYR A 875 -5.88 7.41 2.09
C TYR A 875 -6.19 8.89 2.35
N ASN A 876 -6.52 9.67 1.32
CA ASN A 876 -7.02 11.03 1.45
C ASN A 876 -8.27 11.09 2.35
N ASN A 877 -9.19 10.14 2.19
CA ASN A 877 -10.41 10.08 2.99
C ASN A 877 -10.17 9.63 4.44
N ILE A 878 -9.27 8.68 4.67
CA ILE A 878 -8.84 8.28 6.01
C ILE A 878 -8.15 9.47 6.70
N ALA A 879 -7.28 10.20 6.00
CA ALA A 879 -6.66 11.42 6.50
C ALA A 879 -7.70 12.48 6.90
N ALA A 880 -8.76 12.65 6.09
CA ALA A 880 -9.85 13.57 6.39
C ALA A 880 -10.62 13.21 7.67
N ILE A 881 -10.68 11.92 8.04
CA ILE A 881 -11.24 11.50 9.34
C ILE A 881 -10.34 11.98 10.48
N HIS A 882 -9.04 11.69 10.42
CA HIS A 882 -8.09 12.11 11.46
C HIS A 882 -8.05 13.63 11.60
N TYR A 883 -8.09 14.36 10.47
CA TYR A 883 -8.22 15.82 10.47
C TYR A 883 -9.50 16.28 11.19
N ALA A 884 -10.66 15.67 10.89
CA ALA A 884 -11.92 16.01 11.54
C ALA A 884 -11.93 15.68 13.05
N GLN A 885 -11.16 14.68 13.48
CA GLN A 885 -10.95 14.34 14.89
C GLN A 885 -9.93 15.26 15.60
N GLY A 886 -9.23 16.12 14.86
CA GLY A 886 -8.17 16.99 15.38
C GLY A 886 -6.81 16.31 15.51
N ASP A 887 -6.66 15.07 15.04
CA ASP A 887 -5.39 14.34 14.99
C ASP A 887 -4.61 14.71 13.72
N TYR A 888 -4.09 15.94 13.71
CA TYR A 888 -3.37 16.50 12.57
C TYR A 888 -2.09 15.72 12.20
N PRO A 889 -1.29 15.18 13.15
CA PRO A 889 -0.12 14.35 12.80
C PRO A 889 -0.51 13.09 12.02
N GLU A 890 -1.52 12.36 12.46
CA GLU A 890 -1.97 11.15 11.75
C GLU A 890 -2.64 11.51 10.43
N ALA A 891 -3.38 12.62 10.36
CA ALA A 891 -3.92 13.14 9.10
C ALA A 891 -2.81 13.43 8.07
N LEU A 892 -1.73 14.13 8.48
CA LEU A 892 -0.60 14.42 7.59
C LEU A 892 0.10 13.14 7.13
N LYS A 893 0.21 12.12 7.99
CA LYS A 893 0.78 10.82 7.61
C LYS A 893 -0.03 10.15 6.50
N TRP A 894 -1.36 10.11 6.62
CA TRP A 894 -2.21 9.53 5.57
C TRP A 894 -2.28 10.41 4.30
N TYR A 895 -2.29 11.73 4.44
CA TYR A 895 -2.16 12.63 3.29
C TYR A 895 -0.83 12.46 2.57
N ASN A 896 0.28 12.26 3.29
CA ASN A 896 1.58 11.99 2.67
C ASN A 896 1.57 10.65 1.93
N LYS A 897 0.96 9.59 2.47
CA LYS A 897 0.79 8.33 1.72
C LYS A 897 -0.01 8.51 0.44
N SER A 898 -1.09 9.30 0.48
CA SER A 898 -1.85 9.64 -0.73
C SER A 898 -0.98 10.44 -1.72
N TRP A 899 -0.25 11.43 -1.21
CA TRP A 899 0.65 12.29 -1.99
C TRP A 899 1.68 11.45 -2.75
N GLU A 900 2.37 10.55 -2.06
CA GLU A 900 3.37 9.63 -2.61
C GLU A 900 2.82 8.79 -3.78
N ILE A 901 1.63 8.20 -3.60
CA ILE A 901 0.98 7.43 -4.65
C ILE A 901 0.61 8.34 -5.83
N THR A 902 -0.07 9.46 -5.57
CA THR A 902 -0.49 10.38 -6.65
C THR A 902 0.70 10.94 -7.43
N GLU A 903 1.83 11.20 -6.77
CA GLU A 903 3.07 11.63 -7.41
C GLU A 903 3.69 10.51 -8.25
N LYS A 904 3.72 9.25 -7.76
CA LYS A 904 4.21 8.11 -8.56
C LYS A 904 3.47 8.02 -9.89
N ILE A 905 2.16 7.90 -9.78
CA ILE A 905 1.32 7.47 -10.89
C ILE A 905 1.10 8.63 -11.87
N GLY A 906 1.60 9.82 -11.51
CA GLY A 906 1.43 11.04 -12.26
C GLY A 906 -0.01 11.54 -12.21
N ASP A 907 -0.80 11.21 -11.19
CA ASP A 907 -2.15 11.73 -10.99
C ASP A 907 -2.06 13.17 -10.48
N THR A 908 -1.93 14.11 -11.43
CA THR A 908 -1.76 15.53 -11.12
C THR A 908 -2.99 16.14 -10.43
N ALA A 909 -4.19 15.65 -10.73
CA ALA A 909 -5.42 16.11 -10.10
C ALA A 909 -5.49 15.65 -8.63
N GLY A 910 -5.26 14.36 -8.36
CA GLY A 910 -5.18 13.82 -7.01
C GLY A 910 -4.03 14.43 -6.19
N LEU A 911 -2.90 14.72 -6.84
CA LEU A 911 -1.77 15.42 -6.23
C LEU A 911 -2.16 16.84 -5.78
N ALA A 912 -2.85 17.59 -6.63
CA ALA A 912 -3.32 18.94 -6.30
C ALA A 912 -4.37 18.91 -5.17
N ALA A 913 -5.27 17.92 -5.16
CA ALA A 913 -6.23 17.73 -4.07
C ALA A 913 -5.52 17.45 -2.73
N THR A 914 -4.51 16.57 -2.75
CA THR A 914 -3.72 16.23 -1.57
C THR A 914 -2.95 17.45 -1.04
N TYR A 915 -2.36 18.28 -1.91
CA TYR A 915 -1.75 19.55 -1.50
C TYR A 915 -2.73 20.52 -0.86
N ASN A 916 -3.96 20.60 -1.38
CA ASN A 916 -4.98 21.45 -0.76
C ASN A 916 -5.33 20.96 0.65
N ASN A 917 -5.48 19.64 0.81
CA ASN A 917 -5.77 19.03 2.11
C ASN A 917 -4.64 19.22 3.14
N ILE A 918 -3.38 19.06 2.74
CA ILE A 918 -2.21 19.34 3.59
C ILE A 918 -2.17 20.83 3.98
N GLY A 919 -2.45 21.72 3.02
CA GLY A 919 -2.56 23.15 3.28
C GLY A 919 -3.61 23.47 4.33
N GLU A 920 -4.76 22.79 4.28
CA GLU A 920 -5.85 22.94 5.24
C GLU A 920 -5.48 22.48 6.65
N VAL A 921 -4.73 21.38 6.79
CA VAL A 921 -4.19 20.96 8.09
C VAL A 921 -3.32 22.06 8.70
N HIS A 922 -2.38 22.61 7.91
CA HIS A 922 -1.51 23.68 8.38
C HIS A 922 -2.27 24.98 8.69
N ARG A 923 -3.34 25.28 7.93
CA ARG A 923 -4.18 26.46 8.17
C ARG A 923 -4.86 26.38 9.53
N VAL A 924 -5.45 25.23 9.88
CA VAL A 924 -6.11 25.04 11.18
C VAL A 924 -5.12 25.04 12.34
N GLN A 925 -3.91 24.55 12.13
CA GLN A 925 -2.82 24.67 13.11
C GLN A 925 -2.28 26.11 13.28
N GLY A 926 -2.73 27.08 12.47
CA GLY A 926 -2.23 28.46 12.48
C GLY A 926 -0.90 28.65 11.76
N ASN A 927 -0.38 27.61 11.10
CA ASN A 927 0.86 27.62 10.32
C ASN A 927 0.63 28.23 8.92
N TYR A 928 0.16 29.48 8.88
CA TYR A 928 -0.25 30.17 7.65
C TYR A 928 0.82 30.23 6.54
N PRO A 929 2.13 30.42 6.81
CA PRO A 929 3.14 30.40 5.75
C PRO A 929 3.21 29.06 5.01
N GLU A 930 3.12 27.94 5.75
CA GLU A 930 3.19 26.60 5.16
C GLU A 930 1.87 26.26 4.44
N ALA A 931 0.72 26.64 5.01
CA ALA A 931 -0.57 26.52 4.35
C ALA A 931 -0.59 27.24 2.99
N LEU A 932 -0.12 28.50 2.95
CA LEU A 932 0.00 29.28 1.71
C LEU A 932 0.95 28.62 0.70
N ARG A 933 2.04 27.99 1.16
CA ARG A 933 2.98 27.27 0.28
C ARG A 933 2.28 26.08 -0.40
N TRP A 934 1.53 25.28 0.35
CA TRP A 934 0.83 24.12 -0.19
C TRP A 934 -0.35 24.51 -1.09
N TYR A 935 -1.15 25.50 -0.70
CA TYR A 935 -2.22 26.01 -1.55
C TYR A 935 -1.69 26.61 -2.86
N LYS A 936 -0.55 27.32 -2.84
CA LYS A 936 0.05 27.82 -4.08
C LYS A 936 0.50 26.70 -5.01
N LYS A 937 1.14 25.64 -4.49
CA LYS A 937 1.47 24.45 -5.28
C LYS A 937 0.23 23.79 -5.87
N SER A 938 -0.85 23.67 -5.09
CA SER A 938 -2.13 23.14 -5.55
C SER A 938 -2.70 24.02 -6.68
N ALA A 939 -2.71 25.34 -6.50
CA ALA A 939 -3.18 26.30 -7.50
C ALA A 939 -2.35 26.25 -8.80
N GLU A 940 -1.02 26.16 -8.72
CA GLU A 940 -0.14 26.05 -9.90
C GLU A 940 -0.46 24.81 -10.74
N ILE A 941 -0.70 23.65 -10.09
CA ILE A 941 -1.09 22.43 -10.80
C ILE A 941 -2.49 22.60 -11.41
N LYS A 942 -3.46 23.08 -10.63
CA LYS A 942 -4.84 23.29 -11.08
C LYS A 942 -4.95 24.28 -12.25
N GLU A 943 -4.12 25.33 -12.26
CA GLU A 943 -3.98 26.24 -13.39
C GLU A 943 -3.44 25.52 -14.64
N LYS A 944 -2.43 24.66 -14.47
CA LYS A 944 -1.83 23.91 -15.59
C LYS A 944 -2.79 22.89 -16.19
N ILE A 945 -3.58 22.21 -15.37
CA ILE A 945 -4.58 21.24 -15.81
C ILE A 945 -5.94 21.89 -16.11
N GLU A 946 -6.06 23.22 -15.99
CA GLU A 946 -7.31 23.96 -16.21
C GLU A 946 -8.51 23.47 -15.35
N ASP A 947 -8.26 22.92 -14.16
CA ASP A 947 -9.31 22.56 -13.18
C ASP A 947 -9.83 23.82 -12.49
N SER A 948 -10.81 24.45 -13.13
CA SER A 948 -11.35 25.74 -12.71
C SER A 948 -12.13 25.64 -11.40
N ILE A 949 -12.81 24.53 -11.14
CA ILE A 949 -13.69 24.40 -9.97
C ILE A 949 -12.85 24.37 -8.70
N THR A 950 -11.88 23.45 -8.64
CA THR A 950 -11.10 23.27 -7.42
C THR A 950 -10.02 24.36 -7.28
N LEU A 951 -9.65 25.03 -8.38
CA LEU A 951 -8.81 26.25 -8.34
C LEU A 951 -9.55 27.40 -7.65
N SER A 952 -10.84 27.58 -7.95
CA SER A 952 -11.67 28.58 -7.26
C SER A 952 -11.67 28.35 -5.75
N ASP A 953 -11.84 27.11 -5.28
CA ASP A 953 -11.77 26.77 -3.84
C ASP A 953 -10.40 27.10 -3.24
N THR A 954 -9.33 26.71 -3.93
CA THR A 954 -7.95 26.97 -3.47
C THR A 954 -7.69 28.47 -3.32
N TYR A 955 -8.20 29.29 -4.23
CA TYR A 955 -8.09 30.74 -4.09
C TYR A 955 -8.91 31.30 -2.93
N ILE A 956 -10.08 30.74 -2.64
CA ILE A 956 -10.84 31.11 -1.43
C ILE A 956 -10.05 30.74 -0.18
N ASP A 957 -9.42 29.56 -0.14
CA ASP A 957 -8.61 29.12 1.00
C ASP A 957 -7.40 30.03 1.24
N ILE A 958 -6.73 30.45 0.17
CA ILE A 958 -5.66 31.47 0.24
C ILE A 958 -6.23 32.82 0.72
N GLY A 959 -7.38 33.23 0.20
CA GLY A 959 -8.08 34.46 0.60
C GLY A 959 -8.48 34.46 2.08
N ASN A 960 -8.94 33.32 2.60
CA ASN A 960 -9.30 33.08 3.99
C ASN A 960 -8.10 33.32 4.91
N ILE A 961 -6.91 32.83 4.54
CA ILE A 961 -5.68 33.07 5.30
C ILE A 961 -5.36 34.56 5.36
N HIS A 962 -5.35 35.24 4.22
CA HIS A 962 -5.08 36.67 4.18
C HIS A 962 -6.12 37.48 4.96
N TYR A 963 -7.39 37.09 4.91
CA TYR A 963 -8.46 37.70 5.70
C TYR A 963 -8.20 37.54 7.21
N ALA A 964 -7.84 36.32 7.65
CA ALA A 964 -7.54 36.03 9.05
C ALA A 964 -6.32 36.81 9.57
N GLN A 965 -5.35 37.08 8.69
CA GLN A 965 -4.18 37.92 9.00
C GLN A 965 -4.47 39.43 8.97
N GLY A 966 -5.68 39.85 8.59
CA GLY A 966 -6.04 41.26 8.41
C GLY A 966 -5.51 41.89 7.11
N ASN A 967 -4.91 41.10 6.23
CA ASN A 967 -4.37 41.50 4.93
C ASN A 967 -5.50 41.60 3.88
N TYR A 968 -6.44 42.53 4.09
CA TYR A 968 -7.66 42.63 3.28
C TYR A 968 -7.40 42.90 1.79
N SER A 969 -6.26 43.49 1.42
CA SER A 969 -5.91 43.72 0.01
C SER A 969 -5.60 42.41 -0.72
N ASP A 970 -4.85 41.51 -0.10
CA ASP A 970 -4.56 40.21 -0.69
C ASP A 970 -5.80 39.29 -0.61
N ALA A 971 -6.57 39.37 0.48
CA ALA A 971 -7.84 38.66 0.58
C ALA A 971 -8.77 39.02 -0.58
N GLU A 972 -8.99 40.32 -0.84
CA GLU A 972 -9.79 40.78 -1.98
C GLU A 972 -9.27 40.20 -3.30
N LYS A 973 -7.96 40.26 -3.55
CA LYS A 973 -7.36 39.75 -4.78
C LYS A 973 -7.70 38.28 -5.03
N TYR A 974 -7.57 37.41 -4.02
CA TYR A 974 -7.83 35.98 -4.19
C TYR A 974 -9.33 35.65 -4.21
N TYR A 975 -10.15 36.32 -3.41
CA TYR A 975 -11.61 36.20 -3.49
C TYR A 975 -12.13 36.65 -4.86
N TYR A 976 -11.59 37.71 -5.44
CA TYR A 976 -11.95 38.17 -6.78
C TYR A 976 -11.58 37.14 -7.85
N LYS A 977 -10.41 36.50 -7.74
CA LYS A 977 -10.04 35.38 -8.62
C LYS A 977 -11.02 34.22 -8.52
N GLY A 978 -11.34 33.77 -7.30
CA GLY A 978 -12.32 32.70 -7.07
C GLY A 978 -13.71 33.04 -7.61
N PHE A 979 -14.16 34.29 -7.37
CA PHE A 979 -15.45 34.81 -7.84
C PHE A 979 -15.53 34.83 -9.37
N ARG A 980 -14.49 35.35 -10.05
CA ARG A 980 -14.43 35.37 -11.51
C ARG A 980 -14.52 33.96 -12.09
N ILE A 981 -13.74 33.02 -11.57
CA ILE A 981 -13.76 31.63 -12.03
C ILE A 981 -15.15 31.03 -11.85
N SER A 982 -15.76 31.18 -10.67
CA SER A 982 -17.10 30.64 -10.39
C SER A 982 -18.20 31.20 -11.31
N LYS A 983 -18.05 32.45 -11.75
CA LYS A 983 -18.90 33.10 -12.74
C LYS A 983 -18.67 32.53 -14.14
N ASP A 984 -17.41 32.35 -14.54
CA ASP A 984 -17.03 31.83 -15.86
C ASP A 984 -17.52 30.38 -16.07
N ILE A 985 -17.44 29.53 -15.03
CA ILE A 985 -17.93 28.13 -15.07
C ILE A 985 -19.46 28.01 -14.90
N GLY A 986 -20.14 29.08 -14.48
CA GLY A 986 -21.60 29.11 -14.31
C GLY A 986 -22.14 28.43 -13.05
N ILE A 987 -21.32 28.21 -12.01
CA ILE A 987 -21.80 27.67 -10.72
C ILE A 987 -22.35 28.83 -9.88
N LYS A 988 -23.65 29.12 -10.05
CA LYS A 988 -24.34 30.28 -9.45
C LYS A 988 -24.30 30.30 -7.92
N LEU A 989 -24.42 29.14 -7.26
CA LEU A 989 -24.35 29.06 -5.80
C LEU A 989 -22.99 29.53 -5.28
N LYS A 990 -21.91 28.94 -5.81
CA LYS A 990 -20.54 29.27 -5.46
C LYS A 990 -20.19 30.72 -5.80
N GLN A 991 -20.63 31.20 -6.97
CA GLN A 991 -20.53 32.62 -7.34
C GLN A 991 -21.15 33.53 -6.28
N ALA A 992 -22.36 33.23 -5.84
CA ALA A 992 -23.08 34.05 -4.87
C ALA A 992 -22.40 34.02 -3.48
N GLU A 993 -21.98 32.86 -3.01
CA GLU A 993 -21.30 32.69 -1.72
C GLU A 993 -19.95 33.43 -1.67
N ILE A 994 -19.11 33.27 -2.70
CA ILE A 994 -17.82 33.96 -2.78
C ILE A 994 -18.03 35.46 -2.91
N GLY A 995 -18.96 35.88 -3.77
CA GLY A 995 -19.26 37.29 -3.99
C GLY A 995 -19.79 37.98 -2.74
N TYR A 996 -20.62 37.31 -1.94
CA TYR A 996 -21.09 37.84 -0.66
C TYR A 996 -19.93 38.16 0.29
N VAL A 997 -18.98 37.23 0.44
CA VAL A 997 -17.80 37.44 1.29
C VAL A 997 -16.88 38.53 0.72
N LEU A 998 -16.67 38.53 -0.60
CA LEU A 998 -15.92 39.59 -1.31
C LEU A 998 -16.52 40.98 -1.05
N GLY A 999 -17.86 41.11 -1.12
CA GLY A 999 -18.58 42.35 -0.78
C GLY A 999 -18.25 42.83 0.63
N LYS A 1000 -18.22 41.94 1.62
CA LYS A 1000 -17.85 42.28 3.00
C LYS A 1000 -16.38 42.68 3.14
N ILE A 1001 -15.48 42.07 2.38
CA ILE A 1001 -14.05 42.45 2.34
C ILE A 1001 -13.90 43.85 1.76
N LEU A 1002 -14.59 44.16 0.66
CA LEU A 1002 -14.61 45.48 0.03
C LEU A 1002 -15.13 46.56 1.00
N LEU A 1003 -16.19 46.27 1.77
CA LEU A 1003 -16.67 47.17 2.82
C LEU A 1003 -15.63 47.42 3.92
N LYS A 1004 -14.90 46.39 4.37
CA LYS A 1004 -13.80 46.56 5.34
C LYS A 1004 -12.67 47.44 4.79
N ARG A 1005 -12.45 47.43 3.47
CA ARG A 1005 -11.51 48.31 2.77
C ARG A 1005 -12.08 49.70 2.46
N LYS A 1006 -13.32 49.98 2.89
CA LYS A 1006 -14.07 51.21 2.59
C LYS A 1006 -14.36 51.43 1.10
N ASN A 1007 -14.30 50.36 0.30
CA ASN A 1007 -14.62 50.38 -1.11
C ASN A 1007 -16.12 50.11 -1.33
N THR A 1008 -16.93 51.12 -0.98
CA THR A 1008 -18.39 50.96 -0.82
C THR A 1008 -19.12 50.76 -2.16
N TYR A 1009 -18.66 51.39 -3.24
CA TYR A 1009 -19.29 51.28 -4.56
C TYR A 1009 -19.04 49.91 -5.19
N ASP A 1010 -17.81 49.39 -5.14
CA ASP A 1010 -17.49 48.06 -5.65
C ASP A 1010 -18.23 46.98 -4.85
N ALA A 1011 -18.33 47.14 -3.53
CA ALA A 1011 -19.13 46.25 -2.68
C ALA A 1011 -20.61 46.24 -3.10
N LEU A 1012 -21.16 47.42 -3.43
CA LEU A 1012 -22.54 47.56 -3.90
C LEU A 1012 -22.77 46.83 -5.22
N GLU A 1013 -21.85 46.94 -6.18
CA GLU A 1013 -21.96 46.26 -7.47
C GLU A 1013 -21.90 44.73 -7.32
N VAL A 1014 -20.91 44.22 -6.59
CA VAL A 1014 -20.77 42.79 -6.34
C VAL A 1014 -22.01 42.22 -5.63
N LEU A 1015 -22.50 42.89 -4.58
CA LEU A 1015 -23.65 42.39 -3.82
C LEU A 1015 -24.98 42.46 -4.59
N LYS A 1016 -25.12 43.37 -5.56
CA LYS A 1016 -26.27 43.36 -6.48
C LYS A 1016 -26.25 42.13 -7.38
N GLU A 1017 -25.08 41.79 -7.93
CA GLU A 1017 -24.92 40.59 -8.76
C GLU A 1017 -25.18 39.31 -7.93
N VAL A 1018 -24.66 39.26 -6.70
CA VAL A 1018 -24.90 38.17 -5.73
C VAL A 1018 -26.38 38.01 -5.41
N LYS A 1019 -27.12 39.12 -5.22
CA LYS A 1019 -28.56 39.08 -4.97
C LYS A 1019 -29.32 38.41 -6.12
N GLU A 1020 -29.01 38.76 -7.36
CA GLU A 1020 -29.66 38.11 -8.52
C GLU A 1020 -29.24 36.64 -8.66
N ALA A 1021 -27.98 36.29 -8.39
CA ALA A 1021 -27.54 34.89 -8.40
C ALA A 1021 -28.28 34.04 -7.34
N PHE A 1022 -28.41 34.51 -6.09
CA PHE A 1022 -29.18 33.80 -5.07
C PHE A 1022 -30.69 33.70 -5.39
N LYS A 1023 -31.23 34.68 -6.13
CA LYS A 1023 -32.61 34.68 -6.61
C LYS A 1023 -32.86 33.62 -7.67
N GLU A 1024 -31.94 33.48 -8.63
CA GLU A 1024 -32.01 32.47 -9.70
C GLU A 1024 -32.02 31.04 -9.14
N ILE A 1025 -31.21 30.78 -8.10
CA ILE A 1025 -31.14 29.45 -7.46
C ILE A 1025 -32.11 29.28 -6.28
N HIS A 1026 -33.02 30.23 -6.06
CA HIS A 1026 -34.02 30.21 -5.00
C HIS A 1026 -33.45 30.03 -3.57
N ASN A 1027 -32.24 30.52 -3.30
CA ASN A 1027 -31.63 30.46 -1.97
C ASN A 1027 -32.13 31.62 -1.08
N LYS A 1028 -33.16 31.35 -0.29
CA LYS A 1028 -33.80 32.35 0.59
C LYS A 1028 -32.86 32.94 1.64
N LYS A 1029 -31.94 32.15 2.20
CA LYS A 1029 -31.03 32.60 3.26
C LYS A 1029 -29.99 33.57 2.69
N GLY A 1030 -29.38 33.22 1.56
CA GLY A 1030 -28.45 34.10 0.85
C GLY A 1030 -29.11 35.42 0.41
N LEU A 1031 -30.38 35.37 -0.02
CA LEU A 1031 -31.16 36.57 -0.32
C LEU A 1031 -31.36 37.46 0.90
N ALA A 1032 -31.75 36.88 2.04
CA ALA A 1032 -31.96 37.61 3.28
C ALA A 1032 -30.67 38.32 3.73
N ASP A 1033 -29.57 37.57 3.81
CA ASP A 1033 -28.27 38.07 4.24
C ASP A 1033 -27.74 39.16 3.29
N THR A 1034 -27.93 38.99 1.97
CA THR A 1034 -27.50 39.97 0.96
C THR A 1034 -28.36 41.24 0.98
N CYS A 1035 -29.68 41.11 1.15
CA CYS A 1035 -30.59 42.26 1.30
C CYS A 1035 -30.25 43.07 2.57
N LEU A 1036 -29.93 42.40 3.67
CA LEU A 1036 -29.50 43.07 4.91
C LEU A 1036 -28.22 43.88 4.67
N GLU A 1037 -27.20 43.30 4.04
CA GLU A 1037 -25.94 44.00 3.77
C GLU A 1037 -26.10 45.13 2.74
N LEU A 1038 -26.88 44.94 1.67
CA LEU A 1038 -27.22 46.02 0.74
C LEU A 1038 -27.97 47.16 1.47
N GLY A 1039 -28.88 46.83 2.40
CA GLY A 1039 -29.57 47.80 3.23
C GLY A 1039 -28.62 48.64 4.08
N ASN A 1040 -27.60 47.99 4.66
CA ASN A 1040 -26.53 48.67 5.40
C ASN A 1040 -25.74 49.64 4.48
N ILE A 1041 -25.41 49.20 3.26
CA ILE A 1041 -24.68 50.02 2.28
C ILE A 1041 -25.49 51.25 1.87
N TYR A 1042 -26.75 51.08 1.49
CA TYR A 1042 -27.62 52.20 1.12
C TYR A 1042 -27.84 53.17 2.28
N GLN A 1043 -27.88 52.68 3.53
CA GLN A 1043 -27.88 53.54 4.71
C GLN A 1043 -26.59 54.36 4.83
N MET A 1044 -25.41 53.78 4.54
CA MET A 1044 -24.14 54.51 4.51
C MET A 1044 -24.07 55.55 3.39
N LEU A 1045 -24.74 55.29 2.27
CA LEU A 1045 -24.87 56.19 1.13
C LEU A 1045 -25.98 57.24 1.29
N ASN A 1046 -26.68 57.24 2.44
CA ASN A 1046 -27.82 58.11 2.77
C ASN A 1046 -29.07 57.93 1.89
N ASP A 1047 -29.23 56.79 1.22
CA ASP A 1047 -30.48 56.40 0.54
C ASP A 1047 -31.35 55.58 1.51
N TYR A 1048 -32.04 56.31 2.38
CA TYR A 1048 -32.81 55.71 3.47
C TYR A 1048 -34.08 54.98 2.99
N GLU A 1049 -34.65 55.37 1.85
CA GLU A 1049 -35.82 54.68 1.28
C GLU A 1049 -35.43 53.30 0.76
N MET A 1050 -34.34 53.21 -0.02
CA MET A 1050 -33.85 51.93 -0.50
C MET A 1050 -33.37 51.04 0.65
N SER A 1051 -32.69 51.62 1.64
CA SER A 1051 -32.27 50.92 2.85
C SER A 1051 -33.47 50.30 3.59
N ARG A 1052 -34.54 51.08 3.82
CA ARG A 1052 -35.77 50.60 4.46
C ARG A 1052 -36.43 49.48 3.66
N TRP A 1053 -36.51 49.62 2.33
CA TRP A 1053 -37.08 48.60 1.46
C TRP A 1053 -36.30 47.27 1.56
N LEU A 1054 -34.98 47.33 1.47
CA LEU A 1054 -34.11 46.16 1.56
C LEU A 1054 -34.16 45.47 2.92
N TYR A 1055 -34.23 46.22 4.03
CA TYR A 1055 -34.41 45.62 5.35
C TYR A 1055 -35.76 44.92 5.49
N LYS A 1056 -36.85 45.50 4.95
CA LYS A 1056 -38.15 44.83 4.94
C LYS A 1056 -38.14 43.55 4.09
N ASP A 1057 -37.44 43.57 2.96
CA ASP A 1057 -37.24 42.40 2.10
C ASP A 1057 -36.44 41.29 2.82
N ALA A 1058 -35.33 41.64 3.48
CA ALA A 1058 -34.55 40.72 4.31
C ALA A 1058 -35.37 40.11 5.45
N LEU A 1059 -36.14 40.93 6.18
CA LEU A 1059 -37.00 40.49 7.27
C LEU A 1059 -38.06 39.47 6.82
N ARG A 1060 -38.63 39.66 5.62
CA ARG A 1060 -39.58 38.71 5.04
C ARG A 1060 -38.92 37.35 4.81
N PHE A 1061 -37.72 37.31 4.25
CA PHE A 1061 -37.00 36.06 4.02
C PHE A 1061 -36.60 35.37 5.33
N TYR A 1062 -36.14 36.10 6.34
CA TYR A 1062 -35.83 35.49 7.65
C TYR A 1062 -37.06 34.91 8.34
N LYS A 1063 -38.23 35.58 8.25
CA LYS A 1063 -39.51 35.05 8.74
C LYS A 1063 -39.92 33.76 8.04
N ASP A 1064 -39.77 33.70 6.72
CA ASP A 1064 -40.01 32.48 5.92
C ASP A 1064 -39.10 31.30 6.35
N LEU A 1065 -37.92 31.60 6.89
CA LEU A 1065 -36.92 30.62 7.34
C LEU A 1065 -37.04 30.27 8.82
N GLY A 1066 -37.78 31.06 9.62
CA GLY A 1066 -37.77 30.96 11.07
C GLY A 1066 -36.44 31.36 11.72
N ASP A 1067 -35.63 32.18 11.05
CA ASP A 1067 -34.32 32.63 11.55
C ASP A 1067 -34.49 33.82 12.52
N LEU A 1068 -34.76 33.52 13.78
CA LEU A 1068 -34.98 34.52 14.83
C LEU A 1068 -33.79 35.47 15.03
N SER A 1069 -32.57 35.00 14.79
CA SER A 1069 -31.37 35.85 14.91
C SER A 1069 -31.29 36.84 13.75
N GLY A 1070 -31.58 36.40 12.52
CA GLY A 1070 -31.69 37.26 11.35
C GLY A 1070 -32.79 38.31 11.49
N GLU A 1071 -33.96 37.90 12.00
CA GLU A 1071 -35.07 38.81 12.32
C GLU A 1071 -34.63 39.88 13.34
N ALA A 1072 -34.01 39.48 14.45
CA ALA A 1072 -33.57 40.40 15.50
C ALA A 1072 -32.57 41.46 15.01
N VAL A 1073 -31.58 41.04 14.21
CA VAL A 1073 -30.58 41.94 13.63
C VAL A 1073 -31.23 42.90 12.62
N THR A 1074 -32.14 42.41 11.79
CA THR A 1074 -32.81 43.24 10.78
C THR A 1074 -33.73 44.29 11.43
N GLU A 1075 -34.50 43.89 12.45
CA GLU A 1075 -35.34 44.79 13.25
C GLU A 1075 -34.49 45.83 14.01
N THR A 1076 -33.30 45.44 14.49
CA THR A 1076 -32.35 46.40 15.09
C THR A 1076 -31.90 47.45 14.08
N ASN A 1077 -31.56 47.03 12.86
CA ASN A 1077 -31.09 47.93 11.81
C ASN A 1077 -32.21 48.86 11.33
N LEU A 1078 -33.44 48.36 11.21
CA LEU A 1078 -34.64 49.17 10.98
C LEU A 1078 -34.84 50.19 12.10
N GLY A 1079 -34.80 49.77 13.36
CA GLY A 1079 -34.94 50.68 14.51
C GLY A 1079 -33.89 51.79 14.51
N ARG A 1080 -32.62 51.47 14.22
CA ARG A 1080 -31.53 52.45 14.08
C ARG A 1080 -31.72 53.38 12.89
N LEU A 1081 -32.21 52.86 11.76
CA LEU A 1081 -32.55 53.66 10.58
C LEU A 1081 -33.64 54.67 10.92
N GLU A 1082 -34.71 54.24 11.60
CA GLU A 1082 -35.82 55.12 11.95
C GLU A 1082 -35.47 56.17 13.02
N ILE A 1083 -34.52 55.88 13.92
CA ILE A 1083 -33.92 56.91 14.78
C ILE A 1083 -33.24 58.00 13.94
N ARG A 1084 -32.49 57.61 12.90
CA ARG A 1084 -31.76 58.57 12.04
C ARG A 1084 -32.68 59.42 11.16
N THR A 1085 -33.85 58.90 10.80
CA THR A 1085 -34.87 59.61 10.01
C THR A 1085 -35.89 60.36 10.89
N ASN A 1086 -35.69 60.37 12.22
CA ASN A 1086 -36.59 60.99 13.22
C ASN A 1086 -37.99 60.36 13.31
N LEU A 1087 -38.14 59.09 12.95
CA LEU A 1087 -39.39 58.31 13.07
C LEU A 1087 -39.38 57.48 14.37
N PHE A 1088 -39.37 58.16 15.52
CA PHE A 1088 -39.13 57.53 16.82
C PHE A 1088 -40.19 56.50 17.25
N SER A 1089 -41.46 56.67 16.87
CA SER A 1089 -42.53 55.70 17.14
C SER A 1089 -42.31 54.37 16.41
N ASP A 1090 -41.89 54.43 15.15
CA ASP A 1090 -41.57 53.24 14.36
C ASP A 1090 -40.27 52.61 14.85
N ALA A 1091 -39.28 53.42 15.23
CA ALA A 1091 -38.05 52.95 15.86
C ALA A 1091 -38.33 52.17 17.16
N GLU A 1092 -39.22 52.67 18.03
CA GLU A 1092 -39.60 51.99 19.26
C GLU A 1092 -40.22 50.61 18.98
N LYS A 1093 -41.09 50.53 17.96
CA LYS A 1093 -41.73 49.27 17.54
C LYS A 1093 -40.68 48.26 17.08
N HIS A 1094 -39.81 48.65 16.15
CA HIS A 1094 -38.75 47.78 15.63
C HIS A 1094 -37.78 47.33 16.74
N LEU A 1095 -37.41 48.21 17.68
CA LEU A 1095 -36.54 47.85 18.80
C LEU A 1095 -37.22 46.90 19.82
N LYS A 1096 -38.53 47.01 20.03
CA LYS A 1096 -39.30 46.04 20.84
C LYS A 1096 -39.34 44.66 20.20
N ASP A 1097 -39.57 44.62 18.88
CA ASP A 1097 -39.58 43.37 18.13
C ASP A 1097 -38.17 42.74 18.14
N ALA A 1098 -37.11 43.52 17.89
CA ALA A 1098 -35.73 43.07 18.02
C ALA A 1098 -35.39 42.49 19.41
N TYR A 1099 -35.82 43.17 20.48
CA TYR A 1099 -35.63 42.68 21.86
C TYR A 1099 -36.30 41.33 22.06
N LYS A 1100 -37.56 41.18 21.64
CA LYS A 1100 -38.31 39.91 21.73
C LYS A 1100 -37.60 38.78 20.96
N TYR A 1101 -37.08 39.08 19.77
CA TYR A 1101 -36.37 38.08 18.97
C TYR A 1101 -35.04 37.67 19.58
N PHE A 1102 -34.24 38.60 20.13
CA PHE A 1102 -33.00 38.24 20.84
C PHE A 1102 -33.25 37.41 22.10
N VAL A 1103 -34.35 37.67 22.83
CA VAL A 1103 -34.78 36.82 23.96
C VAL A 1103 -35.08 35.40 23.47
N ASN A 1104 -35.87 35.26 22.41
CA ASN A 1104 -36.23 33.95 21.87
C ASN A 1104 -35.04 33.22 21.21
N ALA A 1105 -34.02 33.95 20.77
CA ALA A 1105 -32.77 33.41 20.24
C ALA A 1105 -31.69 33.14 21.32
N ASN A 1106 -31.97 33.43 22.60
CA ASN A 1106 -31.04 33.31 23.73
C ASN A 1106 -29.72 34.13 23.60
N ASP A 1107 -29.73 35.28 22.91
CA ASP A 1107 -28.55 36.17 22.78
C ASP A 1107 -28.62 37.33 23.80
N TYR A 1108 -28.37 37.01 25.07
CA TYR A 1108 -28.51 37.93 26.21
C TYR A 1108 -27.58 39.17 26.12
N LYS A 1109 -26.40 39.05 25.48
CA LYS A 1109 -25.48 40.18 25.33
C LYS A 1109 -26.04 41.25 24.39
N LYS A 1110 -26.64 40.83 23.27
CA LYS A 1110 -27.27 41.78 22.34
C LYS A 1110 -28.60 42.30 22.88
N GLN A 1111 -29.33 41.48 23.63
CA GLN A 1111 -30.57 41.88 24.32
C GLN A 1111 -30.35 43.13 25.19
N ASP A 1112 -29.32 43.15 26.03
CA ASP A 1112 -29.04 44.28 26.93
C ASP A 1112 -28.75 45.57 26.16
N ALA A 1113 -27.99 45.47 25.06
CA ALA A 1113 -27.68 46.61 24.20
C ALA A 1113 -28.93 47.18 23.52
N ILE A 1114 -29.86 46.32 23.09
CA ILE A 1114 -31.14 46.76 22.51
C ILE A 1114 -32.05 47.35 23.59
N HIS A 1115 -32.05 46.79 24.80
CA HIS A 1115 -32.85 47.34 25.89
C HIS A 1115 -32.43 48.78 26.24
N GLN A 1116 -31.13 49.04 26.32
CA GLN A 1116 -30.61 50.39 26.54
C GLN A 1116 -30.99 51.35 25.40
N LEU A 1117 -30.83 50.90 24.14
CA LEU A 1117 -31.20 51.70 22.98
C LEU A 1117 -32.71 52.02 22.98
N LEU A 1118 -33.55 51.03 23.29
CA LEU A 1118 -35.00 51.19 23.40
C LEU A 1118 -35.38 52.21 24.48
N GLN A 1119 -34.74 52.16 25.66
CA GLN A 1119 -34.98 53.14 26.74
C GLN A 1119 -34.63 54.57 26.30
N ILE A 1120 -33.49 54.75 25.60
CA ILE A 1120 -33.07 56.06 25.07
C ILE A 1120 -34.09 56.55 24.03
N THR A 1121 -34.50 55.71 23.09
CA THR A 1121 -35.51 56.05 22.07
C THR A 1121 -36.85 56.43 22.70
N GLN A 1122 -37.28 55.72 23.75
CA GLN A 1122 -38.51 56.03 24.50
C GLN A 1122 -38.44 57.36 25.26
N GLN A 1123 -37.27 57.74 25.77
CA GLN A 1123 -37.09 59.04 26.41
C GLN A 1123 -37.15 60.18 25.37
N ILE A 1124 -36.52 59.99 24.21
CA ILE A 1124 -36.53 60.96 23.11
C ILE A 1124 -37.92 61.09 22.50
N SER A 1125 -38.67 59.99 22.34
CA SER A 1125 -40.03 60.03 21.77
C SER A 1125 -41.07 60.68 22.68
N LYS A 1126 -40.80 60.81 23.98
CA LYS A 1126 -41.69 61.41 24.98
C LYS A 1126 -41.44 62.89 25.24
N GLY A 1127 -40.25 63.39 24.87
CA GLY A 1127 -39.91 64.82 24.85
C GLY A 1127 -40.27 65.43 23.52
#